data_AF-A0A1E7JHA9-F1
#
_entry.id   AF-A0A1E7JHA9-F1
#
_cell.length_a   1.000
_cell.length_b   1.000
_cell.length_c   1.000
_cell.angle_alpha   90.00
_cell.angle_beta   90.00
_cell.angle_gamma   90.00
#
_symmetry.space_group_name_H-M   'P 1'
#
loop_
_entity.id
_entity.type
_entity.pdbx_description
1 polymer ?
#
loop_
_entity_poly.entity_id
_entity_poly.type
_entity_poly.pdbx_seq_one_letter_code
_entity_poly.pdbx_strand_id
1 'polypeptide(L)'
;MVCNGGVSALDDSLKKHLGGSTAKVLAEHLGLHTAGDLLHHYPRRYEERGQLTRLADLPLDEHVTVVAQVAKSKVHTFNRGRGQRLEIVLTDGSGQLQLVFFGRGIFQPQRDLQPGTRAMFAGKVGVFNGRLQLSHPQYEKLGTDSGSEDVDAFANRLMPIYPAVAQMASWKIAKSVGTVLASMEATGWDGLADPLPSAIREERRLIPLPDAFEKVHRPRTKADVAAARDRLKWDEAFILQVALARRRVAEAQLPAAPRVPVEGGLLDAFDAKLPFTLTDGQRHVSGEIFADLAAEHPMHRLLQGEVGSGKAQPLDALVLTPDGFREMREIGLGDEVVTPSGEPAPVEGVFPQGEREVWRLTLSDGSTVECDDEHLWLVGTAEAWRRGERPRVLTTREIRNDLMSPAGSPNWYLPQAVPVDLGAPAQGVADPYAMGLELGRRGAHGPVPQVCKVDSVKNRLALLQGILDAAADDPGGGAQAPGGPPGVVLRSPSRALVEDVAWLVRSLGGHARITPEKGHEQEQHRQQGRQDRQEGRQEGRQEADADAEPAEPAQSAVTLLLPPEHSPFRSERTLARTSVQETDPESLRRSVRSAEPAGRRPVQCISVRHPGRAYVTDNFTVTHNTMVATRAMLTVVDSGGQAALLAPTEVLAQQHHRSVTGLMGELAEGGMLGGAEQATKVVLLTGSMGAAARRRALLDLATGEAGIVIGTHALIEDKVRFHDLGLVVVDEQHRFGVEQRDALRSKGVQPPHLLVMTATPIPRTVAMTVFGDLETSVLDQLPAGRSPIASHLVPARDKPHFLARTWERVREETEAGHQTYVVCPRIGDEEEQTAGKSGGKPAKKKVRAEEEAAGGEADGGEEDERRPPVSVLDTVALLREGPLEGLRVEALHGRMQPDAKDEVMRRFAAGEVDVLVATTVIEVGVDVPNATVMVIMDADRFGVSQLHQLRGRVGRGAAAGLCLLVTEAPEAGPARARLEAVAGTLDGFELSRIDLEQRREGDVLGQAQSGVRTSLRMLTVIEDEEVIEAARQAANAVVAEDPELERLPELRTALAALLDEEREDYLDKG
;
A
#
# COMPACT_ATOMS: atom_id res chain seq x y z
N MET A 1 -9.58 47.56 -32.42
CA MET A 1 -8.61 47.30 -33.51
C MET A 1 -8.39 45.80 -33.51
N VAL A 2 -8.48 45.11 -34.66
CA VAL A 2 -8.41 43.64 -34.65
C VAL A 2 -6.97 43.22 -34.38
N CYS A 3 -6.75 42.50 -33.28
CA CYS A 3 -5.48 41.85 -33.02
C CYS A 3 -5.37 40.65 -33.96
N ASN A 4 -4.46 40.71 -34.94
CA ASN A 4 -4.11 39.54 -35.73
C ASN A 4 -3.54 38.47 -34.79
N GLY A 5 -3.98 37.22 -34.94
CA GLY A 5 -3.32 36.09 -34.29
C GLY A 5 -1.89 35.95 -34.83
N GLY A 6 -0.93 36.41 -34.03
CA GLY A 6 0.48 36.16 -34.29
C GLY A 6 0.78 34.71 -33.97
N VAL A 7 1.07 33.92 -35.00
CA VAL A 7 1.68 32.58 -34.88
C VAL A 7 2.96 32.74 -34.04
N SER A 8 3.13 31.90 -33.01
CA SER A 8 4.26 32.03 -32.07
C SER A 8 5.59 31.82 -32.81
N ALA A 9 6.66 32.44 -32.30
CA ALA A 9 8.01 32.14 -32.77
C ALA A 9 8.38 30.65 -32.60
N LEU A 10 7.67 29.92 -31.72
CA LEU A 10 7.80 28.47 -31.56
C LEU A 10 7.07 27.68 -32.66
N ASP A 11 5.92 28.13 -33.14
CA ASP A 11 5.11 27.38 -34.13
C ASP A 11 5.72 27.41 -35.55
N ASP A 12 6.73 28.25 -35.74
CA ASP A 12 7.43 28.52 -36.98
C ASP A 12 8.02 27.22 -37.59
N SER A 13 7.60 26.85 -38.81
CA SER A 13 7.92 25.52 -39.36
C SER A 13 9.43 25.33 -39.57
N LEU A 14 9.98 24.17 -39.18
CA LEU A 14 11.40 23.82 -39.35
C LEU A 14 11.91 23.94 -40.79
N LYS A 15 11.03 23.86 -41.80
CA LYS A 15 11.37 24.10 -43.21
C LYS A 15 11.97 25.51 -43.44
N LYS A 16 11.55 26.50 -42.64
CA LYS A 16 12.02 27.90 -42.65
C LYS A 16 13.47 28.03 -42.18
N HIS A 17 13.86 27.28 -41.14
CA HIS A 17 15.16 27.42 -40.48
C HIS A 17 16.20 26.37 -40.92
N LEU A 18 15.77 25.15 -41.29
CA LEU A 18 16.67 24.00 -41.55
C LEU A 18 16.69 23.51 -42.99
N GLY A 19 15.82 24.06 -43.84
CA GLY A 19 15.62 23.61 -45.22
C GLY A 19 14.81 22.31 -45.32
N GLY A 20 14.19 22.11 -46.49
CA GLY A 20 13.16 21.08 -46.68
C GLY A 20 13.62 19.63 -46.45
N SER A 21 14.88 19.28 -46.71
CA SER A 21 15.40 17.93 -46.52
C SER A 21 15.60 17.57 -45.05
N THR A 22 16.26 18.44 -44.28
CA THR A 22 16.47 18.25 -42.83
C THR A 22 15.14 18.22 -42.08
N ALA A 23 14.28 19.21 -42.35
CA ALA A 23 12.96 19.31 -41.73
C ALA A 23 12.06 18.09 -42.06
N LYS A 24 12.17 17.55 -43.29
CA LYS A 24 11.44 16.33 -43.67
C LYS A 24 11.87 15.12 -42.83
N VAL A 25 13.16 14.90 -42.63
CA VAL A 25 13.70 13.77 -41.84
C VAL A 25 13.36 13.91 -40.34
N LEU A 26 13.31 15.14 -39.82
CA LEU A 26 12.86 15.43 -38.45
C LEU A 26 11.36 15.14 -38.26
N ALA A 27 10.52 15.49 -39.23
CA ALA A 27 9.10 15.15 -39.21
C ALA A 27 8.86 13.63 -39.33
N GLU A 28 9.39 12.98 -40.37
CA GLU A 28 9.09 11.56 -40.67
C GLU A 28 9.62 10.54 -39.65
N HIS A 29 10.66 10.88 -38.88
CA HIS A 29 11.30 9.92 -37.95
C HIS A 29 11.38 10.36 -36.48
N LEU A 30 11.02 11.61 -36.15
CA LEU A 30 10.93 12.10 -34.77
C LEU A 30 9.61 12.86 -34.49
N GLY A 31 8.78 13.12 -35.50
CA GLY A 31 7.54 13.90 -35.37
C GLY A 31 7.79 15.38 -35.08
N LEU A 32 8.92 15.96 -35.49
CA LEU A 32 9.27 17.35 -35.20
C LEU A 32 8.99 18.23 -36.43
N HIS A 33 8.08 19.19 -36.32
CA HIS A 33 7.53 20.00 -37.42
C HIS A 33 7.81 21.51 -37.25
N THR A 34 7.81 22.00 -36.01
CA THR A 34 7.96 23.41 -35.61
C THR A 34 9.31 23.70 -34.93
N ALA A 35 9.68 24.97 -34.79
CA ALA A 35 10.86 25.38 -34.02
C ALA A 35 10.72 24.97 -32.54
N GLY A 36 9.52 25.08 -31.99
CA GLY A 36 9.11 24.65 -30.66
C GLY A 36 9.32 23.16 -30.44
N ASP A 37 8.86 22.30 -31.37
CA ASP A 37 9.11 20.85 -31.31
C ASP A 37 10.60 20.55 -31.09
N LEU A 38 11.47 21.21 -31.86
CA LEU A 38 12.91 20.96 -31.82
C LEU A 38 13.59 21.54 -30.57
N LEU A 39 13.06 22.63 -29.99
CA LEU A 39 13.54 23.20 -28.73
C LEU A 39 12.98 22.49 -27.47
N HIS A 40 11.90 21.72 -27.60
CA HIS A 40 11.42 20.82 -26.54
C HIS A 40 11.95 19.38 -26.69
N HIS A 41 12.70 19.08 -27.77
CA HIS A 41 13.40 17.80 -27.94
C HIS A 41 14.70 17.79 -27.11
N TYR A 42 14.54 17.70 -25.78
CA TYR A 42 15.62 17.92 -24.82
C TYR A 42 16.74 16.84 -24.88
N PRO A 43 17.98 17.17 -24.45
CA PRO A 43 19.04 16.18 -24.29
C PRO A 43 18.76 15.20 -23.15
N ARG A 44 18.94 13.89 -23.40
CA ARG A 44 18.82 12.84 -22.37
C ARG A 44 19.92 12.95 -21.32
N ARG A 45 21.15 13.28 -21.74
CA ARG A 45 22.31 13.47 -20.86
C ARG A 45 23.33 14.43 -21.44
N TYR A 46 24.28 14.85 -20.61
CA TYR A 46 25.36 15.76 -20.97
C TYR A 46 26.70 15.11 -20.69
N GLU A 47 27.53 14.98 -21.72
CA GLU A 47 28.88 14.41 -21.63
C GLU A 47 29.90 15.55 -21.58
N GLU A 48 30.90 15.50 -20.71
CA GLU A 48 32.03 16.42 -20.80
C GLU A 48 32.87 16.07 -22.03
N ARG A 49 33.20 17.05 -22.88
CA ARG A 49 33.87 16.83 -24.18
C ARG A 49 35.27 16.21 -24.08
N GLY A 50 35.81 16.10 -22.86
CA GLY A 50 37.04 15.39 -22.50
C GLY A 50 36.86 14.01 -21.82
N GLN A 51 35.64 13.58 -21.49
CA GLN A 51 35.35 12.29 -20.81
C GLN A 51 35.12 11.16 -21.83
N LEU A 52 35.08 9.90 -21.37
CA LEU A 52 34.79 8.71 -22.18
C LEU A 52 33.55 8.02 -21.59
N THR A 53 32.59 7.65 -22.43
CA THR A 53 31.38 6.93 -22.02
C THR A 53 31.74 5.51 -21.57
N ARG A 54 31.28 5.09 -20.39
CA ARG A 54 31.57 3.75 -19.84
C ARG A 54 31.01 2.65 -20.75
N LEU A 55 31.88 1.83 -21.33
CA LEU A 55 31.50 0.86 -22.37
C LEU A 55 30.93 -0.45 -21.82
N ALA A 56 31.06 -0.69 -20.51
CA ALA A 56 30.59 -1.90 -19.85
C ALA A 56 29.06 -1.93 -19.66
N ASP A 57 28.42 -0.77 -19.54
CA ASP A 57 27.01 -0.64 -19.09
C ASP A 57 26.05 -0.33 -20.28
N LEU A 58 26.44 -0.69 -21.50
CA LEU A 58 25.67 -0.35 -22.71
C LEU A 58 24.50 -1.33 -22.91
N PRO A 59 23.25 -0.84 -23.07
CA PRO A 59 22.09 -1.71 -23.31
C PRO A 59 22.22 -2.45 -24.66
N LEU A 60 21.80 -3.71 -24.67
CA LEU A 60 21.76 -4.54 -25.88
C LEU A 60 20.61 -4.13 -26.80
N ASP A 61 20.82 -4.28 -28.10
CA ASP A 61 19.87 -4.00 -29.18
C ASP A 61 19.34 -2.56 -29.30
N GLU A 62 19.74 -1.64 -28.42
CA GLU A 62 19.43 -0.20 -28.52
C GLU A 62 20.36 0.56 -29.48
N HIS A 63 19.87 1.68 -30.03
CA HIS A 63 20.67 2.63 -30.81
C HIS A 63 21.34 3.67 -29.90
N VAL A 64 22.58 3.38 -29.47
CA VAL A 64 23.32 4.22 -28.53
C VAL A 64 24.20 5.25 -29.25
N THR A 65 24.49 6.36 -28.56
CA THR A 65 25.62 7.26 -28.87
C THR A 65 26.63 7.19 -27.74
N VAL A 66 27.91 6.97 -28.09
CA VAL A 66 29.04 6.83 -27.14
C VAL A 66 30.21 7.73 -27.52
N VAL A 67 30.90 8.29 -26.53
CA VAL A 67 32.16 9.02 -26.69
C VAL A 67 33.31 8.10 -26.32
N ALA A 68 34.21 7.79 -27.25
CA ALA A 68 35.27 6.81 -27.02
C ALA A 68 36.58 7.15 -27.74
N GLN A 69 37.65 6.48 -27.33
CA GLN A 69 38.95 6.54 -28.01
C GLN A 69 39.20 5.26 -28.80
N VAL A 70 39.72 5.40 -30.02
CA VAL A 70 40.14 4.27 -30.85
C VAL A 70 41.41 3.66 -30.25
N ALA A 71 41.31 2.44 -29.71
CA ALA A 71 42.45 1.67 -29.24
C ALA A 71 43.17 0.95 -30.40
N LYS A 72 42.41 0.50 -31.40
CA LYS A 72 42.93 -0.29 -32.53
C LYS A 72 42.08 -0.09 -33.77
N SER A 73 42.71 -0.12 -34.95
CA SER A 73 42.04 -0.09 -36.25
C SER A 73 42.73 -1.11 -37.16
N LYS A 74 41.98 -2.05 -37.76
CA LYS A 74 42.55 -3.12 -38.59
C LYS A 74 41.58 -3.59 -39.68
N VAL A 75 42.08 -3.65 -40.92
CA VAL A 75 41.35 -4.27 -42.04
C VAL A 75 41.59 -5.78 -42.05
N HIS A 76 40.52 -6.54 -42.24
CA HIS A 76 40.47 -7.99 -42.41
C HIS A 76 39.90 -8.32 -43.80
N THR A 77 40.64 -9.09 -44.58
CA THR A 77 40.22 -9.58 -45.90
C THR A 77 39.62 -10.98 -45.79
N PHE A 78 38.47 -11.21 -46.40
CA PHE A 78 37.78 -12.51 -46.45
C PHE A 78 37.36 -12.87 -47.89
N ASN A 79 36.76 -14.05 -48.09
CA ASN A 79 36.35 -14.58 -49.41
C ASN A 79 37.45 -14.48 -50.48
N ARG A 80 38.65 -14.99 -50.15
CA ARG A 80 39.86 -14.94 -51.02
C ARG A 80 40.19 -13.54 -51.54
N GLY A 81 39.98 -12.51 -50.72
CA GLY A 81 40.28 -11.11 -51.03
C GLY A 81 39.13 -10.34 -51.72
N ARG A 82 38.00 -10.98 -52.03
CA ARG A 82 36.81 -10.30 -52.56
C ARG A 82 36.00 -9.55 -51.51
N GLY A 83 36.13 -9.92 -50.23
CA GLY A 83 35.51 -9.23 -49.10
C GLY A 83 36.53 -8.46 -48.27
N GLN A 84 36.18 -7.25 -47.85
CA GLN A 84 36.95 -6.46 -46.89
C GLN A 84 36.04 -6.02 -45.74
N ARG A 85 36.56 -6.12 -44.52
CA ARG A 85 35.92 -5.68 -43.27
C ARG A 85 36.93 -4.84 -42.49
N LEU A 86 36.56 -3.63 -42.09
CA LEU A 86 37.32 -2.85 -41.14
C LEU A 86 36.78 -3.13 -39.73
N GLU A 87 37.67 -3.55 -38.85
CA GLU A 87 37.40 -3.80 -37.45
C GLU A 87 38.17 -2.77 -36.61
N ILE A 88 37.44 -1.95 -35.89
CA ILE A 88 37.97 -0.96 -34.95
C ILE A 88 37.62 -1.41 -33.54
N VAL A 89 38.55 -1.26 -32.59
CA VAL A 89 38.30 -1.49 -31.17
C VAL A 89 38.36 -0.14 -30.47
N LEU A 90 37.27 0.23 -29.83
CA LEU A 90 37.17 1.38 -28.93
C LEU A 90 37.54 0.99 -27.51
N THR A 91 37.97 1.97 -26.73
CA THR A 91 38.09 1.85 -25.28
C THR A 91 37.74 3.18 -24.59
N ASP A 92 37.25 3.03 -23.36
CA ASP A 92 37.07 4.03 -22.31
C ASP A 92 38.17 3.93 -21.22
N GLY A 93 39.03 2.90 -21.30
CA GLY A 93 39.98 2.53 -20.25
C GLY A 93 39.49 1.43 -19.29
N SER A 94 38.21 1.04 -19.33
CA SER A 94 37.61 0.03 -18.46
C SER A 94 37.09 -1.21 -19.21
N GLY A 95 36.64 -1.02 -20.46
CA GLY A 95 36.10 -2.05 -21.35
C GLY A 95 36.49 -1.81 -22.82
N GLN A 96 35.87 -2.59 -23.70
CA GLN A 96 36.12 -2.55 -25.15
C GLN A 96 34.82 -2.77 -25.94
N LEU A 97 34.64 -1.98 -26.99
CA LEU A 97 33.50 -2.06 -27.93
C LEU A 97 34.04 -2.17 -29.36
N GLN A 98 33.56 -3.13 -30.15
CA GLN A 98 34.03 -3.32 -31.53
C GLN A 98 33.16 -2.54 -32.54
N LEU A 99 33.76 -1.80 -33.47
CA LEU A 99 33.04 -1.24 -34.62
C LEU A 99 33.37 -2.04 -35.86
N VAL A 100 32.35 -2.36 -36.64
CA VAL A 100 32.50 -3.22 -37.82
C VAL A 100 31.88 -2.56 -39.05
N PHE A 101 32.72 -2.26 -40.04
CA PHE A 101 32.34 -1.72 -41.34
C PHE A 101 32.68 -2.72 -42.44
N PHE A 102 31.80 -2.90 -43.43
CA PHE A 102 31.99 -3.87 -44.52
C PHE A 102 32.03 -3.20 -45.90
N GLY A 103 32.62 -3.91 -46.87
CA GLY A 103 32.53 -3.56 -48.30
C GLY A 103 33.30 -2.28 -48.68
N ARG A 104 32.77 -1.53 -49.65
CA ARG A 104 33.46 -0.35 -50.22
C ARG A 104 33.47 0.88 -49.31
N GLY A 105 32.68 0.88 -48.22
CA GLY A 105 32.59 2.02 -47.30
C GLY A 105 33.80 2.21 -46.38
N ILE A 106 34.72 1.25 -46.30
CA ILE A 106 35.77 1.23 -45.26
C ILE A 106 36.85 2.30 -45.39
N PHE A 107 37.09 2.86 -46.58
CA PHE A 107 38.26 3.72 -46.82
C PHE A 107 38.26 5.02 -45.99
N GLN A 108 37.09 5.64 -45.82
CA GLN A 108 36.97 6.88 -45.04
C GLN A 108 37.11 6.60 -43.53
N PRO A 109 36.34 5.66 -42.91
CA PRO A 109 36.57 5.24 -41.53
C PRO A 109 38.02 4.78 -41.26
N GLN A 110 38.65 4.03 -42.18
CA GLN A 110 40.04 3.57 -42.00
C GLN A 110 41.04 4.74 -41.93
N ARG A 111 40.84 5.79 -42.73
CA ARG A 111 41.69 6.99 -42.71
C ARG A 111 41.41 7.86 -41.48
N ASP A 112 40.14 8.01 -41.13
CA ASP A 112 39.67 8.98 -40.13
C ASP A 112 39.64 8.44 -38.69
N LEU A 113 39.65 7.11 -38.49
CA LEU A 113 39.62 6.46 -37.17
C LEU A 113 40.90 5.63 -36.95
N GLN A 114 41.99 6.33 -36.64
CA GLN A 114 43.29 5.73 -36.33
C GLN A 114 43.47 5.56 -34.80
N PRO A 115 44.37 4.67 -34.33
CA PRO A 115 44.65 4.55 -32.90
C PRO A 115 45.01 5.90 -32.28
N GLY A 116 44.37 6.24 -31.17
CA GLY A 116 44.46 7.54 -30.50
C GLY A 116 43.36 8.54 -30.89
N THR A 117 42.65 8.37 -32.02
CA THR A 117 41.53 9.26 -32.38
C THR A 117 40.41 9.18 -31.35
N ARG A 118 39.94 10.34 -30.87
CA ARG A 118 38.73 10.48 -30.05
C ARG A 118 37.54 10.85 -30.94
N ALA A 119 36.40 10.20 -30.75
CA ALA A 119 35.22 10.43 -31.57
C ALA A 119 33.91 10.04 -30.85
N MET A 120 32.81 10.60 -31.34
CA MET A 120 31.47 10.12 -31.07
C MET A 120 31.14 9.00 -32.05
N PHE A 121 30.44 7.96 -31.59
CA PHE A 121 29.95 6.86 -32.40
C PHE A 121 28.47 6.60 -32.10
N ALA A 122 27.64 6.48 -33.14
CA ALA A 122 26.22 6.18 -33.02
C ALA A 122 25.84 4.96 -33.86
N GLY A 123 25.17 3.98 -33.24
CA GLY A 123 24.80 2.71 -33.88
C GLY A 123 24.02 1.79 -32.96
N LYS A 124 23.44 0.71 -33.53
CA LYS A 124 22.77 -0.34 -32.75
C LYS A 124 23.82 -1.21 -32.04
N VAL A 125 23.66 -1.43 -30.74
CA VAL A 125 24.47 -2.39 -29.97
C VAL A 125 24.02 -3.80 -30.31
N GLY A 126 24.97 -4.71 -30.55
CA GLY A 126 24.70 -6.14 -30.67
C GLY A 126 25.87 -6.97 -30.14
N VAL A 127 25.65 -8.27 -29.96
CA VAL A 127 26.70 -9.21 -29.54
C VAL A 127 27.18 -10.04 -30.72
N PHE A 128 28.50 -10.23 -30.85
CA PHE A 128 29.08 -11.18 -31.79
C PHE A 128 30.29 -11.88 -31.16
N ASN A 129 30.34 -13.22 -31.19
CA ASN A 129 31.36 -14.04 -30.52
C ASN A 129 31.59 -13.63 -29.05
N GLY A 130 30.52 -13.33 -28.30
CA GLY A 130 30.59 -12.93 -26.89
C GLY A 130 31.18 -11.54 -26.65
N ARG A 131 31.18 -10.64 -27.65
CA ARG A 131 31.65 -9.26 -27.53
C ARG A 131 30.61 -8.27 -28.02
N LEU A 132 30.52 -7.13 -27.34
CA LEU A 132 29.73 -5.98 -27.79
C LEU A 132 30.32 -5.40 -29.09
N GLN A 133 29.44 -5.11 -30.05
CA GLN A 133 29.78 -4.43 -31.29
C GLN A 133 28.72 -3.41 -31.73
N LEU A 134 29.14 -2.41 -32.51
CA LEU A 134 28.27 -1.62 -33.38
C LEU A 134 28.54 -1.98 -34.84
N SER A 135 27.50 -2.37 -35.57
CA SER A 135 27.56 -2.61 -37.02
C SER A 135 27.28 -1.31 -37.80
N HIS A 136 28.16 -0.97 -38.75
CA HIS A 136 28.08 0.25 -39.58
C HIS A 136 27.72 1.57 -38.82
N PRO A 137 28.37 1.89 -37.68
CA PRO A 137 28.03 3.09 -36.92
C PRO A 137 28.36 4.37 -37.68
N GLN A 138 27.52 5.38 -37.52
CA GLN A 138 27.89 6.76 -37.86
C GLN A 138 28.87 7.30 -36.82
N TYR A 139 29.73 8.25 -37.20
CA TYR A 139 30.70 8.83 -36.28
C TYR A 139 31.02 10.29 -36.61
N GLU A 140 31.46 11.03 -35.59
CA GLU A 140 32.00 12.38 -35.72
C GLU A 140 33.28 12.51 -34.88
N LYS A 141 34.34 13.07 -35.48
CA LYS A 141 35.65 13.19 -34.80
C LYS A 141 35.63 14.34 -33.81
N LEU A 142 36.10 14.10 -32.59
CA LEU A 142 36.35 15.14 -31.61
C LEU A 142 37.75 15.70 -31.87
N GLY A 143 37.81 17.01 -32.14
CA GLY A 143 39.00 17.64 -32.71
C GLY A 143 40.19 17.68 -31.76
N THR A 144 41.35 17.28 -32.27
CA THR A 144 42.67 17.74 -31.83
C THR A 144 43.27 18.61 -32.93
N ASP A 145 44.06 19.61 -32.56
CA ASP A 145 44.74 20.60 -33.41
C ASP A 145 43.87 21.67 -34.10
N SER A 146 43.74 22.82 -33.43
CA SER A 146 43.76 24.17 -34.00
C SER A 146 44.27 25.14 -32.94
N GLY A 147 45.13 26.09 -33.31
CA GLY A 147 45.88 26.93 -32.37
C GLY A 147 45.14 28.17 -31.83
N SER A 148 45.87 28.94 -31.01
CA SER A 148 45.48 30.20 -30.33
C SER A 148 44.31 30.12 -29.33
N GLU A 149 44.69 30.16 -28.03
CA GLU A 149 44.05 30.76 -26.83
C GLU A 149 42.55 30.55 -26.50
N ASP A 150 41.65 30.28 -27.44
CA ASP A 150 40.23 29.95 -27.17
C ASP A 150 39.99 28.46 -26.80
N VAL A 151 41.06 27.64 -26.82
CA VAL A 151 40.98 26.17 -26.80
C VAL A 151 40.34 25.65 -25.51
N ASP A 152 40.74 26.14 -24.33
CA ASP A 152 40.21 25.67 -23.04
C ASP A 152 38.71 26.01 -22.85
N ALA A 153 38.25 27.13 -23.42
CA ALA A 153 36.84 27.55 -23.41
C ALA A 153 35.97 26.77 -24.42
N PHE A 154 36.59 26.05 -25.35
CA PHE A 154 35.91 25.16 -26.31
C PHE A 154 36.02 23.68 -25.91
N ALA A 155 37.09 23.29 -25.22
CA ALA A 155 37.33 21.93 -24.72
C ALA A 155 36.46 21.56 -23.50
N ASN A 156 36.17 22.52 -22.61
CA ASN A 156 35.44 22.26 -21.35
C ASN A 156 33.91 22.43 -21.44
N ARG A 157 33.32 22.51 -22.64
CA ARG A 157 31.86 22.62 -22.79
C ARG A 157 31.17 21.27 -22.61
N LEU A 158 30.03 21.28 -21.93
CA LEU A 158 29.12 20.13 -21.86
C LEU A 158 28.49 19.86 -23.23
N MET A 159 28.42 18.59 -23.60
CA MET A 159 27.90 18.15 -24.88
C MET A 159 26.53 17.47 -24.71
N PRO A 160 25.45 18.03 -25.26
CA PRO A 160 24.12 17.42 -25.19
C PRO A 160 24.04 16.15 -26.05
N ILE A 161 23.56 15.07 -25.45
CA ILE A 161 23.25 13.79 -26.13
C ILE A 161 21.73 13.66 -26.24
N TYR A 162 21.22 13.76 -27.45
CA TYR A 162 19.78 13.75 -27.77
C TYR A 162 19.24 12.33 -27.98
N PRO A 163 17.92 12.11 -27.79
CA PRO A 163 17.24 10.96 -28.40
C PRO A 163 17.49 10.98 -29.91
N ALA A 164 18.02 9.88 -30.47
CA ALA A 164 18.50 9.82 -31.84
C ALA A 164 17.98 8.56 -32.56
N VAL A 165 17.81 8.66 -33.87
CA VAL A 165 17.35 7.58 -34.76
C VAL A 165 18.37 7.37 -35.88
N ALA A 166 18.32 6.23 -36.58
CA ALA A 166 19.34 5.85 -37.57
C ALA A 166 19.55 6.93 -38.67
N GLN A 167 18.51 7.64 -39.06
CA GLN A 167 18.55 8.73 -40.04
C GLN A 167 19.12 10.03 -39.43
N MET A 168 18.84 10.28 -38.15
CA MET A 168 19.09 11.54 -37.44
C MET A 168 19.87 11.31 -36.12
N ALA A 169 21.19 11.31 -36.23
CA ALA A 169 22.13 11.14 -35.12
C ALA A 169 22.25 12.39 -34.24
N SER A 170 22.62 12.21 -32.95
CA SER A 170 22.62 13.27 -31.92
C SER A 170 23.30 14.59 -32.32
N TRP A 171 24.43 14.56 -33.02
CA TRP A 171 25.13 15.79 -33.44
C TRP A 171 24.42 16.53 -34.59
N LYS A 172 23.66 15.82 -35.44
CA LYS A 172 22.80 16.44 -36.46
C LYS A 172 21.61 17.16 -35.80
N ILE A 173 21.07 16.59 -34.72
CA ILE A 173 20.05 17.23 -33.88
C ILE A 173 20.65 18.46 -33.21
N ALA A 174 21.79 18.33 -32.52
CA ALA A 174 22.50 19.44 -31.88
C ALA A 174 22.81 20.59 -32.85
N LYS A 175 23.21 20.28 -34.09
CA LYS A 175 23.41 21.29 -35.14
C LYS A 175 22.10 21.92 -35.62
N SER A 176 21.02 21.16 -35.70
CA SER A 176 19.70 21.67 -36.10
C SER A 176 19.13 22.62 -35.03
N VAL A 177 19.10 22.18 -33.78
CA VAL A 177 18.82 23.00 -32.59
C VAL A 177 19.68 24.26 -32.60
N GLY A 178 21.00 24.11 -32.80
CA GLY A 178 21.94 25.22 -32.87
C GLY A 178 21.65 26.25 -33.98
N THR A 179 21.08 25.82 -35.11
CA THR A 179 20.63 26.70 -36.20
C THR A 179 19.31 27.43 -35.85
N VAL A 180 18.36 26.75 -35.19
CA VAL A 180 17.11 27.39 -34.72
C VAL A 180 17.40 28.43 -33.63
N LEU A 181 18.20 28.08 -32.61
CA LEU A 181 18.63 29.01 -31.57
C LEU A 181 19.30 30.26 -32.16
N ALA A 182 20.26 30.09 -33.06
CA ALA A 182 20.92 31.22 -33.74
C ALA A 182 19.95 32.06 -34.59
N SER A 183 18.87 31.45 -35.12
CA SER A 183 17.82 32.16 -35.86
C SER A 183 16.90 32.97 -34.95
N MET A 184 16.70 32.56 -33.69
CA MET A 184 15.89 33.27 -32.68
C MET A 184 16.71 34.32 -31.93
N GLU A 185 17.96 34.02 -31.60
CA GLU A 185 18.95 35.01 -31.14
C GLU A 185 19.04 36.20 -32.11
N ALA A 186 19.02 35.93 -33.42
CA ALA A 186 19.08 36.97 -34.46
C ALA A 186 17.80 37.82 -34.58
N THR A 187 16.64 37.35 -34.10
CA THR A 187 15.41 38.18 -33.97
C THR A 187 15.27 38.78 -32.57
N GLY A 188 16.23 38.55 -31.65
CA GLY A 188 16.11 38.96 -30.25
C GLY A 188 15.01 38.21 -29.51
N TRP A 189 14.61 37.02 -29.99
CA TRP A 189 13.45 36.24 -29.55
C TRP A 189 12.10 36.98 -29.71
N ASP A 190 12.01 37.92 -30.65
CA ASP A 190 10.74 38.55 -31.05
C ASP A 190 9.70 37.48 -31.45
N GLY A 191 8.48 37.61 -30.94
CA GLY A 191 7.40 36.63 -31.07
C GLY A 191 7.43 35.45 -30.08
N LEU A 192 8.38 35.38 -29.14
CA LEU A 192 8.32 34.43 -28.02
C LEU A 192 7.48 35.02 -26.86
N ALA A 193 6.37 34.36 -26.54
CA ALA A 193 5.65 34.58 -25.29
C ALA A 193 6.32 33.80 -24.15
N ASP A 194 6.69 34.47 -23.05
CA ASP A 194 7.07 33.80 -21.80
C ASP A 194 5.79 33.57 -20.97
N PRO A 195 5.35 32.31 -20.73
CA PRO A 195 4.08 32.02 -20.08
C PRO A 195 4.11 32.25 -18.56
N LEU A 196 5.30 32.42 -17.96
CA LEU A 196 5.47 32.53 -16.52
C LEU A 196 5.46 34.01 -16.09
N PRO A 197 4.45 34.46 -15.30
CA PRO A 197 4.36 35.85 -14.88
C PRO A 197 5.63 36.36 -14.20
N SER A 198 6.06 37.58 -14.56
CA SER A 198 7.34 38.16 -14.11
C SER A 198 7.49 38.18 -12.59
N ALA A 199 6.41 38.43 -11.84
CA ALA A 199 6.40 38.40 -10.39
C ALA A 199 6.77 37.02 -9.83
N ILE A 200 6.18 35.94 -10.34
CA ILE A 200 6.46 34.55 -9.93
C ILE A 200 7.89 34.18 -10.33
N ARG A 201 8.30 34.53 -11.56
CA ARG A 201 9.66 34.31 -12.07
C ARG A 201 10.71 35.00 -11.19
N GLU A 202 10.45 36.21 -10.70
CA GLU A 202 11.38 36.99 -9.87
C GLU A 202 11.37 36.54 -8.40
N GLU A 203 10.21 36.22 -7.82
CA GLU A 203 10.08 35.60 -6.49
C GLU A 203 10.90 34.30 -6.41
N ARG A 204 10.71 33.41 -7.39
CA ARG A 204 11.37 32.10 -7.48
C ARG A 204 12.78 32.17 -8.07
N ARG A 205 13.25 33.36 -8.47
CA ARG A 205 14.58 33.62 -9.07
C ARG A 205 14.87 32.79 -10.33
N LEU A 206 13.82 32.46 -11.08
CA LEU A 206 13.90 31.65 -12.30
C LEU A 206 14.41 32.49 -13.47
N ILE A 207 15.16 31.84 -14.36
CA ILE A 207 15.74 32.47 -15.54
C ILE A 207 14.66 32.76 -16.61
N PRO A 208 14.88 33.72 -17.54
CA PRO A 208 14.00 33.91 -18.70
C PRO A 208 13.89 32.65 -19.58
N LEU A 209 12.79 32.50 -20.31
CA LEU A 209 12.61 31.36 -21.22
C LEU A 209 13.69 31.25 -22.33
N PRO A 210 14.16 32.34 -22.97
CA PRO A 210 15.32 32.31 -23.87
C PRO A 210 16.59 31.74 -23.23
N ASP A 211 16.90 32.15 -22.00
CA ASP A 211 18.04 31.66 -21.22
C ASP A 211 17.92 30.15 -20.95
N ALA A 212 16.72 29.65 -20.69
CA ALA A 212 16.48 28.23 -20.46
C ALA A 212 16.72 27.40 -21.73
N PHE A 213 16.22 27.86 -22.89
CA PHE A 213 16.50 27.20 -24.17
C PHE A 213 17.99 27.28 -24.58
N GLU A 214 18.71 28.39 -24.35
CA GLU A 214 20.17 28.40 -24.55
C GLU A 214 20.86 27.41 -23.60
N LYS A 215 20.54 27.44 -22.30
CA LYS A 215 21.25 26.65 -21.29
C LYS A 215 20.94 25.16 -21.31
N VAL A 216 19.75 24.73 -21.74
CA VAL A 216 19.45 23.30 -21.92
C VAL A 216 20.15 22.71 -23.15
N HIS A 217 20.35 23.50 -24.22
CA HIS A 217 20.91 23.01 -25.48
C HIS A 217 22.39 23.35 -25.72
N ARG A 218 22.92 24.38 -25.06
CA ARG A 218 24.31 24.86 -25.15
C ARG A 218 24.94 25.15 -23.76
N PRO A 219 24.77 24.27 -22.75
CA PRO A 219 25.27 24.52 -21.39
C PRO A 219 26.80 24.72 -21.35
N ARG A 220 27.24 25.64 -20.49
CA ARG A 220 28.67 25.88 -20.21
C ARG A 220 29.10 25.09 -18.97
N THR A 221 28.19 24.93 -18.01
CA THR A 221 28.39 24.28 -16.71
C THR A 221 27.20 23.38 -16.36
N LYS A 222 27.36 22.51 -15.35
CA LYS A 222 26.26 21.69 -14.82
C LYS A 222 25.19 22.53 -14.10
N ALA A 223 25.56 23.73 -13.62
CA ALA A 223 24.63 24.68 -13.03
C ALA A 223 23.71 25.35 -14.08
N ASP A 224 24.21 25.57 -15.32
CA ASP A 224 23.36 26.02 -16.43
C ASP A 224 22.26 24.99 -16.74
N VAL A 225 22.63 23.70 -16.78
CA VAL A 225 21.68 22.60 -16.99
C VAL A 225 20.63 22.54 -15.88
N ALA A 226 21.03 22.69 -14.62
CA ALA A 226 20.10 22.72 -13.48
C ALA A 226 19.11 23.89 -13.62
N ALA A 227 19.61 25.13 -13.71
CA ALA A 227 18.75 26.32 -13.81
C ALA A 227 17.82 26.31 -15.04
N ALA A 228 18.22 25.67 -16.13
CA ALA A 228 17.35 25.44 -17.30
C ALA A 228 16.26 24.40 -17.04
N ARG A 229 16.61 23.28 -16.39
CA ARG A 229 15.64 22.24 -16.00
C ARG A 229 14.64 22.78 -14.99
N ASP A 230 15.10 23.46 -13.95
CA ASP A 230 14.25 24.02 -12.89
C ASP A 230 13.22 25.00 -13.47
N ARG A 231 13.62 25.82 -14.45
CA ARG A 231 12.72 26.73 -15.17
C ARG A 231 11.73 25.99 -16.07
N LEU A 232 12.17 25.02 -16.86
CA LEU A 232 11.29 24.30 -17.79
C LEU A 232 10.30 23.36 -17.08
N LYS A 233 10.72 22.75 -15.95
CA LYS A 233 9.83 22.03 -15.03
C LYS A 233 8.75 22.96 -14.45
N TRP A 234 9.14 24.18 -14.05
CA TRP A 234 8.18 25.18 -13.58
C TRP A 234 7.16 25.60 -14.63
N ASP A 235 7.55 25.77 -15.89
CA ASP A 235 6.62 26.13 -16.97
C ASP A 235 5.60 25.01 -17.22
N GLU A 236 6.06 23.76 -17.34
CA GLU A 236 5.18 22.59 -17.52
C GLU A 236 4.22 22.42 -16.33
N ALA A 237 4.71 22.51 -15.09
CA ALA A 237 3.89 22.40 -13.88
C ALA A 237 2.88 23.57 -13.75
N PHE A 238 3.31 24.80 -14.01
CA PHE A 238 2.47 25.98 -13.83
C PHE A 238 1.37 26.08 -14.89
N ILE A 239 1.66 25.79 -16.17
CA ILE A 239 0.64 25.77 -17.22
C ILE A 239 -0.41 24.69 -16.90
N LEU A 240 0.01 23.48 -16.54
CA LEU A 240 -0.91 22.40 -16.15
C LEU A 240 -1.77 22.77 -14.94
N GLN A 241 -1.17 23.31 -13.87
CA GLN A 241 -1.91 23.70 -12.67
C GLN A 241 -2.85 24.89 -12.90
N VAL A 242 -2.54 25.82 -13.81
CA VAL A 242 -3.46 26.90 -14.20
C VAL A 242 -4.63 26.34 -15.03
N ALA A 243 -4.41 25.40 -15.94
CA ALA A 243 -5.50 24.73 -16.66
C ALA A 243 -6.47 24.04 -15.69
N LEU A 244 -5.94 23.26 -14.75
CA LEU A 244 -6.70 22.58 -13.71
C LEU A 244 -7.42 23.57 -12.77
N ALA A 245 -6.76 24.65 -12.35
CA ALA A 245 -7.37 25.68 -11.51
C ALA A 245 -8.52 26.42 -12.22
N ARG A 246 -8.34 26.79 -13.50
CA ARG A 246 -9.42 27.39 -14.32
C ARG A 246 -10.60 26.44 -14.46
N ARG A 247 -10.33 25.14 -14.67
CA ARG A 247 -11.36 24.10 -14.72
C ARG A 247 -12.13 24.00 -13.40
N ARG A 248 -11.45 23.95 -12.25
CA ARG A 248 -12.09 23.97 -10.92
C ARG A 248 -13.00 25.19 -10.74
N VAL A 249 -12.58 26.40 -11.15
CA VAL A 249 -13.41 27.61 -11.07
C VAL A 249 -14.60 27.59 -12.04
N ALA A 250 -14.43 27.07 -13.25
CA ALA A 250 -15.53 26.93 -14.21
C ALA A 250 -16.58 25.90 -13.73
N GLU A 251 -16.15 24.79 -13.13
CA GLU A 251 -17.05 23.78 -12.57
C GLU A 251 -17.71 24.26 -11.27
N ALA A 252 -17.03 25.06 -10.44
CA ALA A 252 -17.60 25.72 -9.27
C ALA A 252 -18.64 26.82 -9.60
N GLN A 253 -18.74 27.25 -10.86
CA GLN A 253 -19.82 28.14 -11.33
C GLN A 253 -21.02 27.37 -11.91
N LEU A 254 -20.97 26.04 -11.99
CA LEU A 254 -22.14 25.23 -12.31
C LEU A 254 -23.04 25.15 -11.07
N PRO A 255 -24.36 25.44 -11.18
CA PRO A 255 -25.25 25.36 -10.04
C PRO A 255 -25.64 23.90 -9.75
N ALA A 256 -25.37 23.44 -8.53
CA ALA A 256 -25.87 22.18 -7.98
C ALA A 256 -27.03 22.43 -6.99
N ALA A 257 -27.74 21.36 -6.60
CA ALA A 257 -28.72 21.40 -5.53
C ALA A 257 -28.05 21.02 -4.20
N PRO A 258 -28.01 21.92 -3.18
CA PRO A 258 -27.44 21.62 -1.86
C PRO A 258 -28.11 20.42 -1.18
N ARG A 259 -27.30 19.46 -0.75
CA ARG A 259 -27.70 18.20 -0.08
C ARG A 259 -27.28 18.26 1.38
N VAL A 260 -27.94 19.13 2.13
CA VAL A 260 -27.69 19.36 3.56
C VAL A 260 -28.19 18.16 4.39
N PRO A 261 -27.41 17.63 5.36
CA PRO A 261 -27.90 16.59 6.29
C PRO A 261 -29.15 17.02 7.06
N VAL A 262 -30.08 16.08 7.26
CA VAL A 262 -31.35 16.31 7.96
C VAL A 262 -31.34 15.64 9.33
N GLU A 263 -31.52 16.43 10.38
CA GLU A 263 -31.62 15.94 11.77
C GLU A 263 -32.83 15.03 11.96
N GLY A 264 -32.62 13.83 12.49
CA GLY A 264 -33.64 12.78 12.58
C GLY A 264 -33.90 12.05 11.26
N GLY A 265 -32.99 12.16 10.28
CA GLY A 265 -33.05 11.51 8.98
C GLY A 265 -32.70 10.02 8.98
N LEU A 266 -32.73 9.44 7.79
CA LEU A 266 -32.32 8.07 7.50
C LEU A 266 -30.83 7.83 7.78
N LEU A 267 -29.98 8.85 7.64
CA LEU A 267 -28.58 8.83 8.06
C LEU A 267 -28.45 8.60 9.58
N ASP A 268 -29.18 9.35 10.40
CA ASP A 268 -29.13 9.22 11.87
C ASP A 268 -29.67 7.84 12.30
N ALA A 269 -30.76 7.38 11.66
CA ALA A 269 -31.32 6.05 11.89
C ALA A 269 -30.37 4.91 11.46
N PHE A 270 -29.54 5.13 10.45
CA PHE A 270 -28.50 4.19 10.00
C PHE A 270 -27.30 4.17 10.95
N ASP A 271 -26.74 5.33 11.28
CA ASP A 271 -25.60 5.44 12.20
C ASP A 271 -25.93 4.89 13.59
N ALA A 272 -27.17 5.07 14.07
CA ALA A 272 -27.66 4.47 15.31
C ALA A 272 -27.86 2.93 15.25
N LYS A 273 -27.91 2.33 14.05
CA LYS A 273 -27.98 0.87 13.83
C LYS A 273 -26.61 0.23 13.55
N LEU A 274 -25.54 1.02 13.38
CA LEU A 274 -24.21 0.46 13.09
C LEU A 274 -23.68 -0.39 14.27
N PRO A 275 -23.16 -1.62 14.02
CA PRO A 275 -22.65 -2.49 15.07
C PRO A 275 -21.24 -2.10 15.58
N PHE A 276 -20.72 -0.94 15.16
CA PHE A 276 -19.42 -0.40 15.53
C PHE A 276 -19.44 1.14 15.50
N THR A 277 -18.62 1.77 16.34
CA THR A 277 -18.42 3.24 16.30
C THR A 277 -17.50 3.61 15.15
N LEU A 278 -17.81 4.71 14.44
CA LEU A 278 -16.97 5.22 13.36
C LEU A 278 -15.56 5.58 13.86
N THR A 279 -14.54 5.51 12.99
CA THR A 279 -13.22 6.07 13.33
C THR A 279 -13.21 7.60 13.19
N ASP A 280 -12.22 8.27 13.77
CA ASP A 280 -12.09 9.73 13.63
C ASP A 280 -11.75 10.14 12.20
N GLY A 281 -10.98 9.33 11.46
CA GLY A 281 -10.75 9.53 10.03
C GLY A 281 -12.06 9.43 9.24
N GLN A 282 -12.89 8.43 9.53
CA GLN A 282 -14.20 8.28 8.89
C GLN A 282 -15.17 9.41 9.24
N ARG A 283 -15.20 9.88 10.50
CA ARG A 283 -15.97 11.05 10.91
C ARG A 283 -15.52 12.30 10.15
N HIS A 284 -14.21 12.57 10.16
CA HIS A 284 -13.61 13.75 9.53
C HIS A 284 -13.90 13.79 8.03
N VAL A 285 -13.59 12.71 7.31
CA VAL A 285 -13.79 12.62 5.85
C VAL A 285 -15.27 12.62 5.48
N SER A 286 -16.15 12.01 6.29
CA SER A 286 -17.60 12.19 6.07
C SER A 286 -18.02 13.65 6.27
N GLY A 287 -17.43 14.36 7.24
CA GLY A 287 -17.69 15.79 7.46
C GLY A 287 -17.23 16.67 6.31
N GLU A 288 -16.09 16.37 5.68
CA GLU A 288 -15.66 17.01 4.42
C GLU A 288 -16.70 16.78 3.32
N ILE A 289 -17.09 15.52 3.09
CA ILE A 289 -18.10 15.15 2.09
C ILE A 289 -19.45 15.84 2.37
N PHE A 290 -19.89 15.93 3.62
CA PHE A 290 -21.14 16.59 3.98
C PHE A 290 -21.09 18.12 3.79
N ALA A 291 -19.92 18.74 4.00
CA ALA A 291 -19.74 20.16 3.74
C ALA A 291 -19.81 20.49 2.24
N ASP A 292 -19.16 19.68 1.41
CA ASP A 292 -19.22 19.84 -0.06
C ASP A 292 -20.61 19.51 -0.63
N LEU A 293 -21.25 18.46 -0.12
CA LEU A 293 -22.64 18.10 -0.49
C LEU A 293 -23.61 19.26 -0.19
N ALA A 294 -23.37 20.02 0.88
CA ALA A 294 -24.15 21.19 1.26
C ALA A 294 -23.85 22.47 0.43
N ALA A 295 -22.92 22.43 -0.53
CA ALA A 295 -22.58 23.58 -1.38
C ALA A 295 -23.58 23.79 -2.53
N GLU A 296 -23.63 25.02 -3.05
CA GLU A 296 -24.42 25.38 -4.25
C GLU A 296 -23.72 25.01 -5.58
N HIS A 297 -22.58 24.33 -5.52
CA HIS A 297 -21.80 23.84 -6.67
C HIS A 297 -21.47 22.34 -6.51
N PRO A 298 -21.17 21.60 -7.61
CA PRO A 298 -20.85 20.18 -7.52
C PRO A 298 -19.62 19.90 -6.65
N MET A 299 -19.71 18.90 -5.77
CA MET A 299 -18.56 18.24 -5.16
C MET A 299 -17.82 17.42 -6.21
N HIS A 300 -16.49 17.45 -6.18
CA HIS A 300 -15.60 16.63 -6.98
C HIS A 300 -14.50 16.07 -6.06
N ARG A 301 -14.71 14.87 -5.48
CA ARG A 301 -13.85 14.35 -4.41
C ARG A 301 -13.41 12.90 -4.63
N LEU A 302 -12.12 12.62 -4.43
CA LEU A 302 -11.49 11.31 -4.43
C LEU A 302 -11.26 10.82 -3.00
N LEU A 303 -11.84 9.68 -2.66
CA LEU A 303 -11.69 8.96 -1.41
C LEU A 303 -10.70 7.79 -1.55
N GLN A 304 -9.62 7.85 -0.78
CA GLN A 304 -8.59 6.80 -0.68
C GLN A 304 -8.62 6.15 0.73
N GLY A 305 -8.21 4.88 0.90
CA GLY A 305 -8.11 4.29 2.25
C GLY A 305 -7.59 2.85 2.38
N GLU A 306 -7.07 2.50 3.58
CA GLU A 306 -6.45 1.19 3.91
C GLU A 306 -7.33 0.23 4.78
N VAL A 307 -6.73 -0.81 5.43
CA VAL A 307 -7.38 -2.06 5.97
C VAL A 307 -6.84 -2.74 7.32
N GLY A 308 -6.80 -2.09 8.53
CA GLY A 308 -6.66 -2.67 9.93
C GLY A 308 -6.45 -1.82 11.29
N SER A 309 -7.45 -1.21 12.01
CA SER A 309 -7.35 -0.48 13.36
C SER A 309 -8.70 -0.13 14.17
N GLY A 310 -8.66 0.32 15.48
CA GLY A 310 -9.75 0.91 16.38
C GLY A 310 -10.29 0.21 17.71
N LYS A 311 -10.00 0.62 18.98
CA LYS A 311 -9.77 -0.30 20.18
C LYS A 311 -10.58 -0.10 21.53
N ALA A 312 -11.28 -1.10 22.16
CA ALA A 312 -12.20 -0.93 23.36
C ALA A 312 -12.05 -1.82 24.64
N GLN A 313 -12.40 -1.36 25.87
CA GLN A 313 -12.21 -2.04 27.21
C GLN A 313 -13.31 -1.77 28.28
N PRO A 314 -13.55 -2.65 29.28
CA PRO A 314 -14.48 -2.40 30.39
C PRO A 314 -14.25 -1.10 31.18
N LEU A 315 -15.33 -0.46 31.66
CA LEU A 315 -15.25 0.77 32.46
C LEU A 315 -14.56 0.60 33.83
N ASP A 316 -14.47 -0.62 34.33
CA ASP A 316 -13.74 -1.07 35.52
C ASP A 316 -12.31 -1.59 35.22
N ALA A 317 -11.89 -1.67 33.95
CA ALA A 317 -10.52 -2.06 33.61
C ALA A 317 -9.51 -0.99 34.07
N LEU A 318 -8.33 -1.41 34.54
CA LEU A 318 -7.30 -0.49 35.05
C LEU A 318 -6.34 -0.08 33.95
N VAL A 319 -6.14 1.23 33.77
CA VAL A 319 -5.16 1.81 32.85
C VAL A 319 -4.00 2.40 33.67
N LEU A 320 -2.76 2.16 33.23
CA LEU A 320 -1.58 2.69 33.91
C LEU A 320 -1.34 4.15 33.51
N THR A 321 -1.34 5.06 34.50
CA THR A 321 -0.96 6.47 34.39
C THR A 321 0.36 6.72 35.16
N PRO A 322 1.02 7.88 34.97
CA PRO A 322 2.24 8.22 35.72
C PRO A 322 2.07 8.18 37.24
N ASP A 323 0.89 8.55 37.75
CA ASP A 323 0.54 8.53 39.18
C ASP A 323 0.08 7.14 39.70
N GLY A 324 0.03 6.12 38.85
CA GLY A 324 -0.41 4.76 39.18
C GLY A 324 -1.56 4.25 38.31
N PHE A 325 -2.29 3.23 38.76
CA PHE A 325 -3.46 2.73 38.02
C PHE A 325 -4.72 3.54 38.35
N ARG A 326 -5.48 3.91 37.31
CA ARG A 326 -6.83 4.52 37.40
C ARG A 326 -7.83 3.66 36.63
N GLU A 327 -9.11 3.69 37.00
CA GLU A 327 -10.14 2.95 36.25
C GLU A 327 -10.38 3.61 34.88
N MET A 328 -10.70 2.83 33.84
CA MET A 328 -10.93 3.32 32.48
C MET A 328 -11.99 4.44 32.44
N ARG A 329 -13.04 4.35 33.28
CA ARG A 329 -14.06 5.40 33.44
C ARG A 329 -13.54 6.75 33.95
N GLU A 330 -12.40 6.76 34.64
CA GLU A 330 -11.79 7.94 35.23
C GLU A 330 -10.83 8.64 34.27
N ILE A 331 -10.46 8.01 33.15
CA ILE A 331 -9.52 8.59 32.18
C ILE A 331 -10.25 9.61 31.30
N GLY A 332 -9.86 10.87 31.40
CA GLY A 332 -10.36 12.00 30.62
C GLY A 332 -9.46 12.39 29.45
N LEU A 333 -9.97 13.27 28.60
CA LEU A 333 -9.18 13.91 27.54
C LEU A 333 -8.16 14.86 28.18
N GLY A 334 -6.88 14.64 27.88
CA GLY A 334 -5.75 15.37 28.46
C GLY A 334 -5.07 14.72 29.68
N ASP A 335 -5.60 13.60 30.20
CA ASP A 335 -4.85 12.76 31.15
C ASP A 335 -3.64 12.11 30.46
N GLU A 336 -2.59 11.77 31.21
CA GLU A 336 -1.45 11.00 30.70
C GLU A 336 -1.58 9.51 31.06
N VAL A 337 -1.27 8.64 30.10
CA VAL A 337 -1.20 7.18 30.28
C VAL A 337 0.16 6.66 29.81
N VAL A 338 0.65 5.60 30.46
CA VAL A 338 1.96 5.03 30.21
C VAL A 338 1.92 4.14 28.96
N THR A 339 2.93 4.24 28.09
CA THR A 339 3.08 3.42 26.87
C THR A 339 3.83 2.11 27.16
N PRO A 340 3.75 1.08 26.29
CA PRO A 340 4.50 -0.17 26.48
C PRO A 340 6.03 -0.02 26.53
N SER A 341 6.57 1.09 26.01
CA SER A 341 7.99 1.50 26.12
C SER A 341 8.33 2.19 27.45
N GLY A 342 7.34 2.50 28.29
CA GLY A 342 7.49 3.14 29.60
C GLY A 342 7.35 4.66 29.60
N GLU A 343 7.18 5.29 28.43
CA GLU A 343 7.02 6.74 28.28
C GLU A 343 5.56 7.17 28.53
N PRO A 344 5.30 8.33 29.17
CA PRO A 344 3.95 8.89 29.27
C PRO A 344 3.49 9.45 27.92
N ALA A 345 2.20 9.29 27.60
CA ALA A 345 1.56 9.88 26.44
C ALA A 345 0.17 10.45 26.80
N PRO A 346 -0.18 11.67 26.33
CA PRO A 346 -1.47 12.28 26.65
C PRO A 346 -2.61 11.64 25.84
N VAL A 347 -3.78 11.55 26.48
CA VAL A 347 -5.03 11.03 25.93
C VAL A 347 -5.71 12.10 25.08
N GLU A 348 -5.87 11.82 23.80
CA GLU A 348 -6.45 12.74 22.80
C GLU A 348 -7.97 12.58 22.63
N GLY A 349 -8.54 11.46 23.10
CA GLY A 349 -9.97 11.18 22.96
C GLY A 349 -10.43 10.02 23.84
N VAL A 350 -11.69 10.07 24.25
CA VAL A 350 -12.36 9.11 25.14
C VAL A 350 -13.72 8.75 24.52
N PHE A 351 -13.99 7.46 24.32
CA PHE A 351 -15.09 7.00 23.47
C PHE A 351 -15.84 5.81 24.12
N PRO A 352 -16.92 6.03 24.88
CA PRO A 352 -17.79 4.96 25.36
C PRO A 352 -18.32 4.09 24.20
N GLN A 353 -18.49 2.78 24.42
CA GLN A 353 -18.89 1.79 23.40
C GLN A 353 -20.10 0.93 23.84
N GLY A 354 -20.81 1.32 24.90
CA GLY A 354 -21.99 0.60 25.40
C GLY A 354 -21.64 -0.76 26.05
N GLU A 355 -22.63 -1.63 26.22
CA GLU A 355 -22.41 -2.96 26.82
C GLU A 355 -21.92 -4.00 25.80
N ARG A 356 -20.69 -4.48 25.96
CA ARG A 356 -20.11 -5.58 25.18
C ARG A 356 -19.88 -6.82 26.07
N GLU A 357 -19.67 -7.97 25.45
CA GLU A 357 -19.35 -9.21 26.17
C GLU A 357 -17.86 -9.25 26.53
N VAL A 358 -17.58 -9.32 27.83
CA VAL A 358 -16.24 -9.25 28.42
C VAL A 358 -15.73 -10.65 28.73
N TRP A 359 -14.45 -10.87 28.50
CA TRP A 359 -13.70 -12.09 28.79
C TRP A 359 -12.58 -11.80 29.78
N ARG A 360 -12.42 -12.69 30.76
CA ARG A 360 -11.32 -12.69 31.71
C ARG A 360 -10.23 -13.64 31.23
N LEU A 361 -9.06 -13.11 30.88
CA LEU A 361 -7.89 -13.92 30.54
C LEU A 361 -6.98 -14.09 31.74
N THR A 362 -6.55 -15.32 32.01
CA THR A 362 -5.62 -15.65 33.10
C THR A 362 -4.22 -15.88 32.54
N LEU A 363 -3.21 -15.29 33.17
CA LEU A 363 -1.81 -15.35 32.75
C LEU A 363 -0.99 -16.38 33.57
N SER A 364 0.21 -16.71 33.10
CA SER A 364 1.09 -17.76 33.67
C SER A 364 1.60 -17.47 35.09
N ASP A 365 1.50 -16.22 35.52
CA ASP A 365 1.83 -15.74 36.86
C ASP A 365 0.59 -15.64 37.78
N GLY A 366 -0.59 -16.01 37.28
CA GLY A 366 -1.86 -15.92 38.00
C GLY A 366 -2.49 -14.53 38.03
N SER A 367 -1.95 -13.53 37.32
CA SER A 367 -2.67 -12.28 37.06
C SER A 367 -3.81 -12.49 36.06
N THR A 368 -4.87 -11.70 36.17
CA THR A 368 -6.05 -11.76 35.29
C THR A 368 -6.33 -10.39 34.67
N VAL A 369 -6.82 -10.42 33.44
CA VAL A 369 -7.10 -9.27 32.57
C VAL A 369 -8.56 -9.35 32.12
N GLU A 370 -9.30 -8.24 32.06
CA GLU A 370 -10.67 -8.22 31.54
C GLU A 370 -10.84 -7.26 30.35
N CYS A 371 -11.26 -7.82 29.21
CA CYS A 371 -11.40 -7.13 27.93
C CYS A 371 -12.52 -7.75 27.08
N ASP A 372 -13.01 -7.07 26.04
CA ASP A 372 -13.98 -7.72 25.14
C ASP A 372 -13.31 -8.70 24.15
N ASP A 373 -14.14 -9.49 23.45
CA ASP A 373 -13.69 -10.56 22.54
C ASP A 373 -12.92 -10.01 21.31
N GLU A 374 -13.11 -8.73 21.00
CA GLU A 374 -12.35 -7.93 20.04
C GLU A 374 -11.31 -7.07 20.82
N HIS A 375 -10.28 -7.70 21.39
CA HIS A 375 -9.12 -6.96 21.95
C HIS A 375 -7.77 -7.51 21.41
N LEU A 376 -6.93 -6.71 20.72
CA LEU A 376 -5.63 -7.10 20.14
C LEU A 376 -4.47 -7.12 21.14
N TRP A 377 -4.00 -8.31 21.44
CA TRP A 377 -2.81 -8.56 22.23
C TRP A 377 -1.57 -8.53 21.35
N LEU A 378 -0.56 -7.74 21.74
CA LEU A 378 0.80 -7.91 21.24
C LEU A 378 1.37 -9.20 21.86
N VAL A 379 1.58 -10.22 21.04
CA VAL A 379 2.03 -11.56 21.48
C VAL A 379 3.04 -12.18 20.52
N GLY A 380 3.92 -13.01 21.06
CA GLY A 380 4.79 -13.89 20.29
C GLY A 380 4.80 -15.29 20.88
N THR A 381 5.24 -16.27 20.09
CA THR A 381 5.56 -17.61 20.62
C THR A 381 6.91 -17.56 21.34
N ALA A 382 7.15 -18.51 22.24
CA ALA A 382 8.45 -18.65 22.92
C ALA A 382 9.62 -18.96 21.95
N GLU A 383 9.37 -19.22 20.66
CA GLU A 383 10.41 -19.42 19.65
C GLU A 383 10.67 -18.14 18.84
N ALA A 384 9.61 -17.42 18.43
CA ALA A 384 9.72 -16.11 17.79
C ALA A 384 10.43 -15.10 18.72
N TRP A 385 10.06 -15.10 20.00
CA TRP A 385 10.70 -14.29 21.04
C TRP A 385 12.19 -14.60 21.29
N ARG A 386 12.65 -15.81 20.94
CA ARG A 386 14.07 -16.22 20.99
C ARG A 386 14.88 -15.73 19.80
N ARG A 387 14.25 -15.64 18.63
CA ARG A 387 14.88 -15.22 17.37
C ARG A 387 14.93 -13.70 17.21
N GLY A 388 14.33 -12.93 18.12
CA GLY A 388 14.16 -11.49 17.98
C GLY A 388 13.16 -11.11 16.88
N GLU A 389 12.26 -12.04 16.52
CA GLU A 389 11.19 -11.78 15.56
C GLU A 389 10.20 -10.75 16.13
N ARG A 390 9.56 -9.97 15.25
CA ARG A 390 8.58 -8.97 15.68
C ARG A 390 7.34 -9.66 16.29
N PRO A 391 6.76 -9.11 17.38
CA PRO A 391 5.52 -9.65 17.93
C PRO A 391 4.39 -9.62 16.89
N ARG A 392 3.55 -10.65 16.95
CA ARG A 392 2.25 -10.68 16.28
C ARG A 392 1.24 -9.87 17.08
N VAL A 393 0.09 -9.63 16.47
CA VAL A 393 -1.01 -8.85 17.04
C VAL A 393 -2.28 -9.68 16.80
N LEU A 394 -2.94 -10.15 17.87
CA LEU A 394 -4.04 -11.13 17.82
C LEU A 394 -5.20 -10.77 18.74
N THR A 395 -6.44 -11.00 18.32
CA THR A 395 -7.63 -10.76 19.16
C THR A 395 -7.70 -11.68 20.39
N THR A 396 -8.44 -11.24 21.41
CA THR A 396 -8.91 -12.03 22.55
C THR A 396 -9.54 -13.34 22.06
N ARG A 397 -10.40 -13.28 21.04
CA ARG A 397 -11.01 -14.46 20.41
C ARG A 397 -9.97 -15.42 19.82
N GLU A 398 -8.99 -14.93 19.07
CA GLU A 398 -7.92 -15.77 18.50
C GLU A 398 -7.06 -16.41 19.59
N ILE A 399 -6.65 -15.66 20.60
CA ILE A 399 -5.89 -16.19 21.74
C ILE A 399 -6.70 -17.22 22.53
N ARG A 400 -7.98 -16.95 22.78
CA ARG A 400 -8.92 -17.88 23.43
C ARG A 400 -9.09 -19.18 22.66
N ASN A 401 -9.11 -19.10 21.32
CA ASN A 401 -9.29 -20.26 20.46
C ASN A 401 -7.99 -21.06 20.24
N ASP A 402 -6.82 -20.49 20.51
CA ASP A 402 -5.50 -21.13 20.34
C ASP A 402 -4.58 -20.95 21.57
N LEU A 403 -5.10 -21.17 22.77
CA LEU A 403 -4.36 -20.95 24.03
C LEU A 403 -3.10 -21.84 24.16
N MET A 404 -3.17 -23.09 23.70
CA MET A 404 -2.25 -24.17 24.06
C MET A 404 -1.84 -25.01 22.85
N SER A 405 -0.54 -25.33 22.77
CA SER A 405 0.04 -26.18 21.74
C SER A 405 -0.41 -27.65 21.88
N PRO A 406 -0.29 -28.47 20.81
CA PRO A 406 -0.46 -29.92 20.90
C PRO A 406 0.46 -30.63 21.91
N ALA A 407 1.53 -29.96 22.37
CA ALA A 407 2.44 -30.46 23.39
C ALA A 407 2.08 -30.00 24.83
N GLY A 408 0.98 -29.26 25.02
CA GLY A 408 0.54 -28.78 26.34
C GLY A 408 1.32 -27.58 26.89
N SER A 409 2.07 -26.86 26.05
CA SER A 409 2.66 -25.56 26.36
C SER A 409 1.73 -24.42 25.92
N PRO A 410 1.74 -23.23 26.54
CA PRO A 410 1.05 -22.08 25.98
C PRO A 410 1.60 -21.69 24.61
N ASN A 411 0.75 -21.17 23.72
CA ASN A 411 1.20 -20.62 22.44
C ASN A 411 1.64 -19.15 22.57
N TRP A 412 0.90 -18.35 23.34
CA TRP A 412 0.99 -16.89 23.32
C TRP A 412 1.64 -16.30 24.58
N TYR A 413 2.71 -15.53 24.37
CA TYR A 413 3.48 -14.83 25.40
C TYR A 413 3.51 -13.33 25.11
N LEU A 414 3.26 -12.54 26.15
CA LEU A 414 3.27 -11.08 26.12
C LEU A 414 4.69 -10.52 26.02
N PRO A 415 4.88 -9.29 25.47
CA PRO A 415 6.11 -8.55 25.66
C PRO A 415 6.38 -8.31 27.15
N GLN A 416 7.65 -8.20 27.51
CA GLN A 416 8.05 -7.74 28.83
C GLN A 416 7.82 -6.22 28.92
N ALA A 417 7.15 -5.76 29.97
CA ALA A 417 6.98 -4.33 30.22
C ALA A 417 8.27 -3.76 30.82
N VAL A 418 8.70 -2.59 30.34
CA VAL A 418 9.84 -1.85 30.90
C VAL A 418 9.44 -1.32 32.29
N PRO A 419 10.30 -1.40 33.33
CA PRO A 419 10.04 -0.78 34.62
C PRO A 419 9.93 0.75 34.50
N VAL A 420 8.84 1.33 35.00
CA VAL A 420 8.56 2.77 34.91
C VAL A 420 8.74 3.45 36.27
N ASP A 421 9.38 4.62 36.30
CA ASP A 421 9.48 5.48 37.49
C ASP A 421 8.19 6.30 37.66
N LEU A 422 7.36 5.95 38.65
CA LEU A 422 6.01 6.50 38.89
C LEU A 422 6.01 7.79 39.74
N GLY A 423 7.07 8.60 39.66
CA GLY A 423 7.13 9.92 40.28
C GLY A 423 8.07 10.08 41.48
N ALA A 424 7.99 11.25 42.10
CA ALA A 424 8.98 11.78 43.04
C ALA A 424 8.82 11.27 44.49
N PRO A 425 9.92 11.16 45.27
CA PRO A 425 9.88 10.55 46.60
C PRO A 425 9.00 11.30 47.60
N ALA A 426 8.16 10.57 48.30
CA ALA A 426 7.27 11.10 49.33
C ALA A 426 8.07 11.69 50.51
N GLN A 427 8.05 13.02 50.64
CA GLN A 427 8.77 13.74 51.71
C GLN A 427 8.27 13.29 53.09
N GLY A 428 9.13 12.60 53.84
CA GLY A 428 8.84 12.10 55.19
C GLY A 428 8.61 10.60 55.32
N VAL A 429 8.64 9.83 54.23
CA VAL A 429 8.67 8.35 54.31
C VAL A 429 10.06 7.87 54.77
N ALA A 430 10.10 6.85 55.63
CA ALA A 430 11.33 6.23 56.12
C ALA A 430 12.11 5.50 55.01
N ASP A 431 13.39 5.16 55.25
CA ASP A 431 14.22 4.38 54.30
C ASP A 431 13.43 3.16 53.78
N PRO A 432 13.13 3.07 52.46
CA PRO A 432 12.34 1.98 51.90
C PRO A 432 12.89 0.59 52.23
N TYR A 433 14.21 0.44 52.33
CA TYR A 433 14.82 -0.83 52.74
C TYR A 433 14.58 -1.15 54.21
N ALA A 434 14.62 -0.14 55.10
CA ALA A 434 14.26 -0.31 56.50
C ALA A 434 12.77 -0.64 56.68
N MET A 435 11.88 0.03 55.94
CA MET A 435 10.46 -0.29 55.87
C MET A 435 10.23 -1.74 55.40
N GLY A 436 10.98 -2.19 54.39
CA GLY A 436 10.95 -3.58 53.92
C GLY A 436 11.41 -4.57 55.00
N LEU A 437 12.50 -4.26 55.71
CA LEU A 437 12.98 -5.05 56.83
C LEU A 437 11.99 -5.12 58.01
N GLU A 438 11.04 -4.19 58.12
CA GLU A 438 9.96 -4.25 59.12
C GLU A 438 8.78 -5.08 58.62
N LEU A 439 8.36 -4.91 57.36
CA LEU A 439 7.30 -5.69 56.73
C LEU A 439 7.65 -7.17 56.55
N GLY A 440 8.92 -7.51 56.32
CA GLY A 440 9.41 -8.88 56.18
C GLY A 440 9.64 -9.64 57.49
N ARG A 441 9.44 -9.03 58.67
CA ARG A 441 9.62 -9.70 59.97
C ARG A 441 8.45 -10.62 60.31
N ARG A 442 8.76 -11.75 60.93
CA ARG A 442 7.76 -12.66 61.51
C ARG A 442 6.83 -11.92 62.49
N GLY A 443 5.53 -11.90 62.19
CA GLY A 443 4.52 -11.18 62.97
C GLY A 443 4.15 -9.80 62.42
N ALA A 444 4.85 -9.30 61.41
CA ALA A 444 4.34 -8.22 60.57
C ALA A 444 3.28 -8.77 59.60
N HIS A 445 2.13 -8.12 59.53
CA HIS A 445 0.97 -8.59 58.75
C HIS A 445 0.32 -7.52 57.88
N GLY A 446 0.81 -6.27 57.94
CA GLY A 446 0.26 -5.16 57.16
C GLY A 446 0.58 -5.26 55.65
N PRO A 447 -0.25 -4.64 54.79
CA PRO A 447 0.07 -4.46 53.38
C PRO A 447 1.23 -3.48 53.21
N VAL A 448 1.80 -3.44 52.00
CA VAL A 448 2.77 -2.41 51.61
C VAL A 448 2.05 -1.05 51.53
N PRO A 449 2.55 0.02 52.18
CA PRO A 449 1.96 1.36 52.04
C PRO A 449 1.92 1.81 50.58
N GLN A 450 0.75 2.25 50.10
CA GLN A 450 0.54 2.60 48.69
C GLN A 450 1.52 3.67 48.17
N VAL A 451 1.95 4.60 49.03
CA VAL A 451 2.99 5.61 48.72
C VAL A 451 4.33 4.99 48.31
N CYS A 452 4.66 3.79 48.81
CA CYS A 452 5.88 3.07 48.44
C CYS A 452 5.70 2.25 47.14
N LYS A 453 4.45 2.02 46.70
CA LYS A 453 4.14 1.31 45.44
C LYS A 453 4.19 2.26 44.23
N VAL A 454 3.97 3.56 44.43
CA VAL A 454 4.14 4.59 43.39
C VAL A 454 5.50 5.29 43.42
N ASP A 455 6.45 4.83 44.25
CA ASP A 455 7.80 5.40 44.26
C ASP A 455 8.62 4.93 43.02
N SER A 456 9.77 5.55 42.82
CA SER A 456 10.83 5.15 41.89
C SER A 456 11.16 3.65 41.93
N VAL A 457 11.56 3.09 40.78
CA VAL A 457 12.05 1.72 40.58
C VAL A 457 13.11 1.37 41.62
N LYS A 458 14.03 2.31 41.89
CA LYS A 458 15.07 2.19 42.92
C LYS A 458 14.51 1.98 44.33
N ASN A 459 13.50 2.75 44.74
CA ASN A 459 12.94 2.67 46.08
C ASN A 459 12.02 1.44 46.23
N ARG A 460 11.27 1.07 45.19
CA ARG A 460 10.53 -0.20 45.14
C ARG A 460 11.44 -1.42 45.21
N LEU A 461 12.57 -1.41 44.49
CA LEU A 461 13.57 -2.47 44.58
C LEU A 461 14.20 -2.53 45.98
N ALA A 462 14.55 -1.39 46.58
CA ALA A 462 15.07 -1.32 47.95
C ALA A 462 14.05 -1.85 48.98
N LEU A 463 12.77 -1.53 48.84
CA LEU A 463 11.68 -2.07 49.65
C LEU A 463 11.57 -3.59 49.52
N LEU A 464 11.53 -4.11 48.29
CA LEU A 464 11.46 -5.54 48.00
C LEU A 464 12.67 -6.28 48.60
N GLN A 465 13.88 -5.76 48.41
CA GLN A 465 15.10 -6.30 49.00
C GLN A 465 15.01 -6.36 50.54
N GLY A 466 14.46 -5.33 51.19
CA GLY A 466 14.26 -5.33 52.65
C GLY A 466 13.29 -6.42 53.12
N ILE A 467 12.19 -6.63 52.40
CA ILE A 467 11.22 -7.71 52.71
C ILE A 467 11.90 -9.08 52.57
N LEU A 468 12.64 -9.30 51.49
CA LEU A 468 13.30 -10.57 51.19
C LEU A 468 14.50 -10.86 52.11
N ASP A 469 15.30 -9.85 52.47
CA ASP A 469 16.40 -10.01 53.42
C ASP A 469 15.90 -10.33 54.84
N ALA A 470 14.84 -9.67 55.33
CA ALA A 470 14.25 -10.01 56.62
C ALA A 470 13.64 -11.43 56.63
N ALA A 471 13.00 -11.84 55.53
CA ALA A 471 12.45 -13.18 55.39
C ALA A 471 13.51 -14.29 55.25
N ALA A 472 14.76 -13.96 54.87
CA ALA A 472 15.85 -14.93 54.74
C ALA A 472 16.64 -15.18 56.04
N ASP A 473 16.53 -14.28 57.02
CA ASP A 473 17.19 -14.38 58.33
C ASP A 473 16.30 -14.94 59.45
N ASP A 474 14.99 -15.21 59.24
CA ASP A 474 14.16 -15.98 60.19
C ASP A 474 14.52 -17.49 60.12
N PRO A 475 15.01 -18.11 61.22
CA PRO A 475 15.30 -19.53 61.27
C PRO A 475 14.09 -20.46 61.05
N GLY A 476 12.86 -19.95 61.21
CA GLY A 476 11.62 -20.72 61.00
C GLY A 476 10.98 -20.57 59.62
N GLY A 477 11.63 -19.88 58.67
CA GLY A 477 11.22 -19.80 57.27
C GLY A 477 10.78 -18.42 56.80
N GLY A 478 10.91 -18.21 55.49
CA GLY A 478 10.49 -16.98 54.81
C GLY A 478 10.96 -16.98 53.37
N ALA A 479 12.27 -16.86 53.14
CA ALA A 479 12.90 -16.96 51.81
C ALA A 479 13.78 -18.22 51.67
N GLN A 480 13.45 -19.08 50.69
CA GLN A 480 14.24 -20.27 50.33
C GLN A 480 14.43 -20.34 48.82
N ALA A 481 15.65 -20.71 48.38
CA ALA A 481 15.85 -21.23 47.03
C ALA A 481 15.25 -22.65 46.96
N PRO A 482 14.24 -22.91 46.11
CA PRO A 482 13.62 -24.23 46.03
C PRO A 482 14.55 -25.24 45.34
N GLY A 483 14.43 -26.51 45.71
CA GLY A 483 14.99 -27.64 44.94
C GLY A 483 14.19 -27.91 43.67
N GLY A 484 13.92 -26.87 42.87
CA GLY A 484 13.00 -26.86 41.73
C GLY A 484 13.37 -25.77 40.71
N PRO A 485 12.41 -25.27 39.90
CA PRO A 485 12.69 -24.23 38.91
C PRO A 485 13.16 -22.92 39.56
N PRO A 486 13.92 -22.08 38.84
CA PRO A 486 14.55 -20.88 39.39
C PRO A 486 13.54 -19.88 39.96
N GLY A 487 13.98 -19.14 40.98
CA GLY A 487 13.21 -18.09 41.65
C GLY A 487 13.44 -18.05 43.16
N VAL A 488 13.09 -16.93 43.78
CA VAL A 488 13.02 -16.80 45.24
C VAL A 488 11.58 -17.05 45.67
N VAL A 489 11.36 -17.88 46.70
CA VAL A 489 10.01 -18.10 47.25
C VAL A 489 9.88 -17.36 48.57
N LEU A 490 9.01 -16.35 48.63
CA LEU A 490 8.59 -15.71 49.88
C LEU A 490 7.33 -16.41 50.41
N ARG A 491 7.36 -16.80 51.70
CA ARG A 491 6.20 -17.30 52.45
C ARG A 491 5.74 -16.25 53.46
N SER A 492 4.43 -16.04 53.57
CA SER A 492 3.86 -15.17 54.61
C SER A 492 2.42 -15.58 54.96
N PRO A 493 2.02 -15.51 56.24
CA PRO A 493 0.62 -15.67 56.64
C PRO A 493 -0.24 -14.44 56.26
N SER A 494 0.36 -13.30 55.87
CA SER A 494 -0.41 -12.17 55.33
C SER A 494 -0.51 -12.28 53.82
N ARG A 495 -1.67 -12.74 53.34
CA ARG A 495 -2.00 -12.79 51.92
C ARG A 495 -1.87 -11.42 51.23
N ALA A 496 -2.23 -10.33 51.91
CA ALA A 496 -2.07 -8.97 51.38
C ALA A 496 -0.60 -8.63 51.09
N LEU A 497 0.33 -9.01 51.98
CA LEU A 497 1.77 -8.83 51.74
C LEU A 497 2.27 -9.71 50.58
N VAL A 498 1.73 -10.91 50.40
CA VAL A 498 2.05 -11.80 49.25
C VAL A 498 1.55 -11.19 47.94
N GLU A 499 0.37 -10.58 47.92
CA GLU A 499 -0.22 -9.89 46.77
C GLU A 499 0.52 -8.58 46.45
N ASP A 500 0.91 -7.80 47.46
CA ASP A 500 1.73 -6.58 47.28
C ASP A 500 3.15 -6.90 46.82
N VAL A 501 3.79 -7.97 47.31
CA VAL A 501 5.11 -8.41 46.81
C VAL A 501 5.01 -8.89 45.36
N ALA A 502 3.94 -9.60 45.00
CA ALA A 502 3.69 -9.95 43.60
C ALA A 502 3.49 -8.71 42.72
N TRP A 503 2.79 -7.68 43.22
CA TRP A 503 2.65 -6.39 42.55
C TRP A 503 4.01 -5.68 42.39
N LEU A 504 4.82 -5.60 43.45
CA LEU A 504 6.15 -4.96 43.41
C LEU A 504 7.05 -5.61 42.37
N VAL A 505 7.16 -6.94 42.37
CA VAL A 505 7.97 -7.69 41.40
C VAL A 505 7.52 -7.41 39.95
N ARG A 506 6.21 -7.44 39.68
CA ARG A 506 5.65 -7.12 38.35
C ARG A 506 5.96 -5.67 37.94
N SER A 507 5.88 -4.72 38.87
CA SER A 507 6.20 -3.30 38.64
C SER A 507 7.70 -3.04 38.35
N LEU A 508 8.56 -4.02 38.69
CA LEU A 508 10.00 -4.02 38.46
C LEU A 508 10.39 -4.91 37.25
N GLY A 509 9.45 -5.18 36.33
CA GLY A 509 9.69 -5.98 35.12
C GLY A 509 9.88 -7.49 35.38
N GLY A 510 9.62 -7.95 36.60
CA GLY A 510 9.75 -9.34 37.03
C GLY A 510 8.47 -10.18 36.89
N HIS A 511 8.60 -11.49 37.11
CA HIS A 511 7.49 -12.45 37.09
C HIS A 511 7.20 -12.95 38.51
N ALA A 512 5.95 -12.82 38.97
CA ALA A 512 5.56 -13.24 40.32
C ALA A 512 4.30 -14.10 40.31
N ARG A 513 4.45 -15.35 40.75
CA ARG A 513 3.37 -16.34 40.84
C ARG A 513 2.98 -16.64 42.28
N ILE A 514 1.77 -16.28 42.64
CA ILE A 514 1.17 -16.64 43.93
C ILE A 514 0.71 -18.10 43.87
N THR A 515 0.99 -18.87 44.92
CA THR A 515 0.53 -20.26 45.09
C THR A 515 -0.54 -20.29 46.18
N PRO A 516 -1.79 -20.73 45.88
CA PRO A 516 -2.87 -20.78 46.85
C PRO A 516 -2.67 -21.90 47.89
N GLU A 517 -3.34 -21.76 49.02
CA GLU A 517 -3.21 -22.62 50.19
C GLU A 517 -3.85 -24.00 49.98
N LYS A 518 -3.08 -25.07 50.23
CA LYS A 518 -3.57 -26.47 50.23
C LYS A 518 -4.37 -26.82 51.50
N GLY A 519 -5.39 -26.02 51.79
CA GLY A 519 -6.29 -26.21 52.95
C GLY A 519 -7.64 -26.82 52.59
N HIS A 520 -8.47 -26.09 51.84
CA HIS A 520 -9.92 -26.32 51.83
C HIS A 520 -10.44 -27.50 50.98
N GLU A 521 -9.79 -27.86 49.87
CA GLU A 521 -10.30 -28.91 48.97
C GLU A 521 -10.38 -30.29 49.64
N GLN A 522 -9.41 -30.64 50.48
CA GLN A 522 -9.43 -31.91 51.21
C GLN A 522 -10.52 -31.96 52.29
N GLU A 523 -10.93 -30.82 52.83
CA GLU A 523 -11.90 -30.78 53.92
C GLU A 523 -13.34 -30.91 53.40
N GLN A 524 -13.68 -30.27 52.27
CA GLN A 524 -14.95 -30.51 51.59
C GLN A 524 -15.08 -31.97 51.12
N HIS A 525 -14.07 -32.53 50.46
CA HIS A 525 -14.08 -33.96 50.08
C HIS A 525 -14.17 -34.91 51.29
N ARG A 526 -13.58 -34.55 52.44
CA ARG A 526 -13.73 -35.32 53.70
C ARG A 526 -15.09 -35.18 54.36
N GLN A 527 -15.81 -34.07 54.17
CA GLN A 527 -17.19 -33.90 54.67
C GLN A 527 -18.19 -34.64 53.76
N GLN A 528 -18.11 -34.46 52.44
CA GLN A 528 -18.92 -35.20 51.47
C GLN A 528 -18.75 -36.72 51.66
N GLY A 529 -17.49 -37.19 51.65
CA GLY A 529 -17.14 -38.59 51.86
C GLY A 529 -17.36 -39.12 53.29
N ARG A 530 -17.83 -38.29 54.24
CA ARG A 530 -18.36 -38.73 55.54
C ARG A 530 -19.88 -38.85 55.54
N GLN A 531 -20.60 -37.97 54.84
CA GLN A 531 -22.05 -38.13 54.65
C GLN A 531 -22.35 -39.39 53.82
N ASP A 532 -21.70 -39.57 52.66
CA ASP A 532 -21.85 -40.73 51.78
C ASP A 532 -21.48 -42.08 52.45
N ARG A 533 -20.76 -42.03 53.58
CA ARG A 533 -20.37 -43.22 54.37
C ARG A 533 -21.21 -43.46 55.62
N GLN A 534 -22.03 -42.50 56.07
CA GLN A 534 -22.89 -42.71 57.24
C GLN A 534 -24.20 -43.44 56.93
N GLU A 535 -24.67 -43.43 55.68
CA GLU A 535 -25.78 -44.29 55.25
C GLU A 535 -25.34 -45.74 54.96
N GLY A 536 -24.02 -46.01 54.95
CA GLY A 536 -23.39 -47.24 54.49
C GLY A 536 -23.00 -48.26 55.57
N ARG A 537 -24.00 -48.85 56.24
CA ARG A 537 -23.93 -50.00 57.18
C ARG A 537 -23.48 -49.76 58.64
N GLN A 538 -24.09 -50.56 59.50
CA GLN A 538 -23.76 -50.78 60.92
C GLN A 538 -22.73 -51.92 61.10
N GLU A 539 -22.36 -52.18 62.35
CA GLU A 539 -21.58 -53.33 62.87
C GLU A 539 -20.05 -53.32 62.63
N GLY A 540 -19.28 -53.34 63.73
CA GLY A 540 -17.81 -53.48 63.72
C GLY A 540 -17.12 -52.73 64.87
N ARG A 541 -16.66 -53.47 65.89
CA ARG A 541 -15.95 -52.93 67.07
C ARG A 541 -14.48 -52.60 66.79
N GLN A 542 -13.98 -51.55 67.46
CA GLN A 542 -12.62 -51.40 68.04
C GLN A 542 -11.40 -51.53 67.06
N GLU A 543 -10.25 -50.89 67.30
CA GLU A 543 -9.78 -50.14 68.48
C GLU A 543 -8.98 -48.89 68.04
N ALA A 544 -8.31 -48.23 68.98
CA ALA A 544 -7.58 -46.98 68.74
C ALA A 544 -6.33 -47.13 67.88
N ASP A 545 -5.88 -46.03 67.29
CA ASP A 545 -4.56 -45.51 67.67
C ASP A 545 -4.55 -43.97 67.67
N ALA A 546 -3.56 -43.36 68.31
CA ALA A 546 -3.50 -41.92 68.52
C ALA A 546 -2.14 -41.33 68.14
N ASP A 547 -2.16 -40.32 67.26
CA ASP A 547 -1.32 -39.13 67.37
C ASP A 547 -1.81 -38.10 66.33
N ALA A 548 -2.08 -36.87 66.78
CA ALA A 548 -2.53 -35.77 65.94
C ALA A 548 -1.73 -34.51 66.28
N GLU A 549 -0.71 -34.22 65.49
CA GLU A 549 0.05 -32.99 65.60
C GLU A 549 -0.86 -31.76 65.36
N PRO A 550 -0.61 -30.63 66.04
CA PRO A 550 -1.39 -29.41 65.82
C PRO A 550 -1.15 -28.89 64.40
N ALA A 551 -2.22 -28.66 63.66
CA ALA A 551 -2.13 -28.14 62.29
C ALA A 551 -1.43 -26.77 62.26
N GLU A 552 -0.40 -26.64 61.42
CA GLU A 552 0.26 -25.36 61.20
C GLU A 552 -0.73 -24.33 60.60
N PRO A 553 -0.62 -23.03 60.95
CA PRO A 553 -1.43 -21.99 60.34
C PRO A 553 -1.10 -21.91 58.84
N ALA A 554 -2.14 -21.74 58.02
CA ALA A 554 -1.98 -21.67 56.57
C ALA A 554 -1.06 -20.51 56.16
N GLN A 555 -0.19 -20.77 55.19
CA GLN A 555 0.77 -19.79 54.67
C GLN A 555 0.64 -19.68 53.15
N SER A 556 0.24 -18.50 52.71
CA SER A 556 0.32 -18.09 51.30
C SER A 556 1.79 -17.90 50.88
N ALA A 557 2.11 -18.14 49.62
CA ALA A 557 3.47 -18.01 49.09
C ALA A 557 3.50 -17.38 47.70
N VAL A 558 4.51 -16.57 47.42
CA VAL A 558 4.83 -16.03 46.09
C VAL A 558 6.22 -16.48 45.67
N THR A 559 6.29 -17.12 44.49
CA THR A 559 7.55 -17.37 43.78
C THR A 559 7.81 -16.19 42.86
N LEU A 560 8.98 -15.56 42.98
CA LEU A 560 9.37 -14.39 42.21
C LEU A 560 10.68 -14.60 41.43
N LEU A 561 10.69 -14.04 40.23
CA LEU A 561 11.84 -13.85 39.35
C LEU A 561 11.97 -12.36 39.06
N LEU A 562 13.20 -11.85 39.07
CA LEU A 562 13.53 -10.45 38.76
C LEU A 562 14.43 -10.39 37.52
N PRO A 563 14.47 -9.25 36.81
CA PRO A 563 15.47 -9.00 35.78
C PRO A 563 16.90 -9.20 36.32
N PRO A 564 17.87 -9.68 35.51
CA PRO A 564 19.25 -9.93 35.96
C PRO A 564 19.96 -8.68 36.49
N GLU A 565 19.53 -7.49 36.09
CA GLU A 565 19.97 -6.18 36.61
C GLU A 565 19.39 -5.83 38.01
N HIS A 566 18.55 -6.68 38.60
CA HIS A 566 17.86 -6.44 39.87
C HIS A 566 18.11 -7.57 40.88
N SER A 567 19.14 -7.41 41.72
CA SER A 567 19.43 -8.36 42.81
C SER A 567 18.23 -8.48 43.78
N PRO A 568 17.76 -9.70 44.10
CA PRO A 568 16.66 -9.91 45.05
C PRO A 568 17.03 -9.60 46.50
N PHE A 569 18.33 -9.59 46.83
CA PHE A 569 18.85 -9.33 48.18
C PHE A 569 19.85 -8.18 48.15
N ARG A 570 19.89 -7.38 49.22
CA ARG A 570 20.88 -6.32 49.46
C ARG A 570 21.98 -6.78 50.43
N SER A 571 21.68 -7.75 51.30
CA SER A 571 22.67 -8.42 52.14
C SER A 571 23.50 -9.42 51.34
N GLU A 572 24.79 -9.15 51.16
CA GLU A 572 25.76 -10.09 50.56
C GLU A 572 25.78 -11.44 51.30
N ARG A 573 25.57 -11.44 52.62
CA ARG A 573 25.50 -12.66 53.44
C ARG A 573 24.26 -13.49 53.13
N THR A 574 23.15 -12.85 52.78
CA THR A 574 21.92 -13.52 52.34
C THR A 574 22.10 -14.07 50.93
N LEU A 575 22.61 -13.25 50.02
CA LEU A 575 22.88 -13.62 48.62
C LEU A 575 23.87 -14.79 48.51
N ALA A 576 24.88 -14.86 49.39
CA ALA A 576 25.81 -15.99 49.44
C ALA A 576 25.24 -17.27 50.10
N ARG A 577 24.14 -17.18 50.87
CA ARG A 577 23.43 -18.33 51.45
C ARG A 577 22.36 -18.89 50.53
N THR A 578 21.68 -18.02 49.79
CA THR A 578 20.61 -18.38 48.85
C THR A 578 21.20 -18.50 47.46
N SER A 579 21.42 -19.73 46.97
CA SER A 579 21.98 -19.95 45.62
C SER A 579 20.97 -19.61 44.52
N VAL A 580 20.83 -18.30 44.24
CA VAL A 580 20.02 -17.79 43.14
C VAL A 580 20.69 -18.18 41.82
N GLN A 581 19.98 -18.94 40.99
CA GLN A 581 20.38 -19.19 39.60
C GLN A 581 20.16 -17.92 38.78
N GLU A 582 21.03 -17.66 37.80
CA GLU A 582 20.85 -16.55 36.86
C GLU A 582 19.48 -16.69 36.17
N THR A 583 18.70 -15.60 36.16
CA THR A 583 17.36 -15.60 35.59
C THR A 583 17.45 -15.40 34.08
N ASP A 584 17.12 -16.45 33.36
CA ASP A 584 16.89 -16.41 31.91
C ASP A 584 15.80 -15.37 31.58
N PRO A 585 16.08 -14.34 30.73
CA PRO A 585 15.11 -13.34 30.32
C PRO A 585 13.82 -13.91 29.71
N GLU A 586 13.84 -15.11 29.12
CA GLU A 586 12.62 -15.76 28.62
C GLU A 586 11.66 -16.13 29.75
N SER A 587 12.19 -16.47 30.94
CA SER A 587 11.40 -16.85 32.11
C SER A 587 10.59 -15.70 32.72
N LEU A 588 10.85 -14.45 32.29
CA LEU A 588 10.13 -13.26 32.74
C LEU A 588 8.86 -12.97 31.91
N ARG A 589 8.72 -13.56 30.71
CA ARG A 589 7.56 -13.32 29.84
C ARG A 589 6.30 -14.06 30.33
N ARG A 590 5.22 -13.32 30.52
CA ARG A 590 3.90 -13.88 30.90
C ARG A 590 3.23 -14.52 29.69
N SER A 591 2.70 -15.74 29.85
CA SER A 591 1.90 -16.45 28.82
C SER A 591 0.43 -16.50 29.20
N VAL A 592 -0.46 -16.49 28.22
CA VAL A 592 -1.91 -16.68 28.45
C VAL A 592 -2.20 -18.15 28.78
N ARG A 593 -3.17 -18.43 29.66
CA ARG A 593 -3.47 -19.77 30.20
C ARG A 593 -4.94 -20.18 30.13
N SER A 594 -5.86 -19.25 30.41
CA SER A 594 -7.30 -19.45 30.21
C SER A 594 -7.95 -18.17 29.71
N ALA A 595 -9.13 -18.29 29.14
CA ALA A 595 -10.01 -17.18 28.75
C ALA A 595 -11.45 -17.59 29.08
N GLU A 596 -12.06 -16.93 30.07
CA GLU A 596 -13.34 -17.30 30.66
C GLU A 596 -14.34 -16.14 30.53
N PRO A 597 -15.64 -16.37 30.25
CA PRO A 597 -16.60 -15.29 30.05
C PRO A 597 -16.87 -14.55 31.38
N ALA A 598 -16.72 -13.23 31.36
CA ALA A 598 -16.80 -12.34 32.53
C ALA A 598 -18.10 -11.51 32.58
N GLY A 599 -19.06 -11.84 31.70
CA GLY A 599 -20.38 -11.20 31.55
C GLY A 599 -20.41 -10.04 30.55
N ARG A 600 -21.61 -9.53 30.24
CA ARG A 600 -21.74 -8.25 29.54
C ARG A 600 -21.53 -7.10 30.54
N ARG A 601 -20.76 -6.09 30.15
CA ARG A 601 -20.52 -4.86 30.93
C ARG A 601 -20.34 -3.65 30.01
N PRO A 602 -20.58 -2.42 30.50
CA PRO A 602 -20.26 -1.21 29.75
C PRO A 602 -18.75 -1.06 29.54
N VAL A 603 -18.35 -0.75 28.30
CA VAL A 603 -16.96 -0.64 27.85
C VAL A 603 -16.70 0.71 27.12
N GLN A 604 -15.42 1.08 26.96
CA GLN A 604 -14.92 2.38 26.49
C GLN A 604 -13.55 2.25 25.82
N CYS A 605 -13.27 3.09 24.83
CA CYS A 605 -11.95 3.28 24.21
C CYS A 605 -11.31 4.58 24.72
N ILE A 606 -9.98 4.68 24.68
CA ILE A 606 -9.27 5.96 24.62
C ILE A 606 -8.22 5.96 23.49
N SER A 607 -7.80 7.14 23.03
CA SER A 607 -6.76 7.35 22.01
C SER A 607 -5.63 8.20 22.57
N VAL A 608 -4.39 8.03 22.08
CA VAL A 608 -3.16 8.63 22.68
C VAL A 608 -2.15 9.15 21.65
N ARG A 609 -1.52 10.27 22.00
CA ARG A 609 -0.48 10.93 21.18
C ARG A 609 0.88 10.24 21.31
N HIS A 610 1.05 9.11 20.65
CA HIS A 610 2.34 8.40 20.58
C HIS A 610 2.50 7.71 19.21
N PRO A 611 3.72 7.63 18.61
CA PRO A 611 3.91 6.98 17.30
C PRO A 611 3.43 5.52 17.24
N GLY A 612 3.52 4.78 18.35
CA GLY A 612 2.96 3.42 18.45
C GLY A 612 1.44 3.33 18.59
N ARG A 613 0.73 4.46 18.75
CA ARG A 613 -0.73 4.59 18.99
C ARG A 613 -1.25 3.53 20.00
N ALA A 614 -0.49 3.34 21.08
CA ALA A 614 -0.67 2.27 22.07
C ALA A 614 -0.22 2.75 23.46
N TYR A 615 -1.10 2.51 24.44
CA TYR A 615 -0.98 2.80 25.87
C TYR A 615 -1.12 1.47 26.62
N VAL A 616 -0.63 1.35 27.87
CA VAL A 616 -0.74 0.11 28.66
C VAL A 616 -2.17 -0.06 29.17
N THR A 617 -2.98 -0.50 28.22
CA THR A 617 -4.26 -1.19 28.36
C THR A 617 -4.07 -2.62 28.78
N ASP A 618 -5.20 -3.22 29.09
CA ASP A 618 -5.43 -4.65 29.03
C ASP A 618 -5.85 -5.21 27.62
N ASN A 619 -5.40 -4.60 26.48
CA ASN A 619 -5.00 -5.20 25.15
C ASN A 619 -5.86 -5.15 23.77
N PHE A 620 -6.31 -4.00 23.16
CA PHE A 620 -6.50 -3.45 21.72
C PHE A 620 -7.38 -3.76 20.32
N THR A 621 -8.67 -4.18 20.05
CA THR A 621 -9.30 -4.39 18.62
C THR A 621 -10.56 -3.51 18.20
N VAL A 622 -11.10 -3.34 16.93
CA VAL A 622 -10.63 -2.80 15.57
C VAL A 622 -11.70 -2.96 14.36
N THR A 623 -12.15 -1.97 13.50
CA THR A 623 -13.33 -2.07 12.46
C THR A 623 -13.46 -1.06 11.19
N HIS A 624 -14.08 -1.42 9.98
CA HIS A 624 -13.99 -1.00 8.47
C HIS A 624 -14.69 0.23 7.71
N ASN A 625 -14.32 0.47 6.41
CA ASN A 625 -14.49 1.69 5.52
C ASN A 625 -15.75 1.95 4.64
N THR A 626 -16.33 0.98 3.89
CA THR A 626 -17.30 1.23 2.77
C THR A 626 -18.49 2.12 3.14
N MET A 627 -18.84 2.08 4.42
CA MET A 627 -19.78 2.95 5.13
C MET A 627 -19.67 4.44 4.80
N VAL A 628 -18.49 5.02 4.55
CA VAL A 628 -18.35 6.47 4.27
C VAL A 628 -19.16 6.88 3.04
N ALA A 629 -19.10 6.09 1.96
CA ALA A 629 -19.93 6.30 0.78
C ALA A 629 -21.42 6.06 1.07
N THR A 630 -21.77 5.06 1.89
CA THR A 630 -23.16 4.84 2.32
C THR A 630 -23.73 6.06 3.03
N ARG A 631 -23.00 6.65 3.99
CA ARG A 631 -23.42 7.86 4.71
C ARG A 631 -23.61 9.07 3.78
N ALA A 632 -22.74 9.23 2.78
CA ALA A 632 -22.89 10.25 1.74
C ALA A 632 -24.14 10.03 0.87
N MET A 633 -24.43 8.79 0.47
CA MET A 633 -25.65 8.45 -0.27
C MET A 633 -26.92 8.70 0.55
N LEU A 634 -26.93 8.35 1.85
CA LEU A 634 -28.06 8.60 2.75
C LEU A 634 -28.32 10.10 2.95
N THR A 635 -27.27 10.92 3.05
CA THR A 635 -27.38 12.39 3.12
C THR A 635 -28.15 12.96 1.93
N VAL A 636 -27.88 12.47 0.71
CA VAL A 636 -28.60 12.88 -0.49
C VAL A 636 -30.05 12.40 -0.49
N VAL A 637 -30.32 11.19 -0.02
CA VAL A 637 -31.69 10.65 0.13
C VAL A 637 -32.51 11.44 1.13
N ASP A 638 -31.93 11.83 2.26
CA ASP A 638 -32.59 12.66 3.29
C ASP A 638 -32.95 14.06 2.77
N SER A 639 -32.11 14.63 1.91
CA SER A 639 -32.41 15.88 1.18
C SER A 639 -33.39 15.70 0.00
N GLY A 640 -33.99 14.52 -0.18
CA GLY A 640 -35.00 14.22 -1.21
C GLY A 640 -34.44 13.86 -2.59
N GLY A 641 -33.13 13.68 -2.72
CA GLY A 641 -32.48 13.26 -3.97
C GLY A 641 -32.27 11.75 -4.08
N GLN A 642 -31.69 11.33 -5.20
CA GLN A 642 -31.26 9.96 -5.45
C GLN A 642 -29.73 9.90 -5.55
N ALA A 643 -29.14 8.80 -5.10
CA ALA A 643 -27.72 8.51 -5.25
C ALA A 643 -27.48 7.25 -6.12
N ALA A 644 -26.44 7.27 -6.94
CA ALA A 644 -26.07 6.17 -7.83
C ALA A 644 -24.62 5.70 -7.59
N LEU A 645 -24.42 4.44 -7.21
CA LEU A 645 -23.11 3.80 -7.12
C LEU A 645 -22.81 3.01 -8.40
N LEU A 646 -21.80 3.48 -9.12
CA LEU A 646 -21.26 2.86 -10.33
C LEU A 646 -20.09 1.95 -9.96
N ALA A 647 -20.26 0.65 -10.18
CA ALA A 647 -19.25 -0.39 -9.95
C ALA A 647 -18.71 -0.95 -11.28
N PRO A 648 -17.41 -1.30 -11.37
CA PRO A 648 -16.75 -1.62 -12.65
C PRO A 648 -17.25 -2.91 -13.31
N THR A 649 -17.94 -3.77 -12.56
CA THR A 649 -18.41 -5.09 -13.01
C THR A 649 -19.65 -5.52 -12.24
N GLU A 650 -20.41 -6.44 -12.84
CA GLU A 650 -21.70 -6.91 -12.33
C GLU A 650 -21.64 -7.58 -10.95
N VAL A 651 -20.57 -8.34 -10.67
CA VAL A 651 -20.40 -9.01 -9.36
C VAL A 651 -20.02 -8.00 -8.26
N LEU A 652 -19.27 -6.93 -8.56
CA LEU A 652 -19.05 -5.82 -7.60
C LEU A 652 -20.35 -5.00 -7.38
N ALA A 653 -21.14 -4.76 -8.42
CA ALA A 653 -22.45 -4.12 -8.27
C ALA A 653 -23.38 -4.95 -7.36
N GLN A 654 -23.42 -6.29 -7.55
CA GLN A 654 -24.12 -7.18 -6.62
C GLN A 654 -23.52 -7.18 -5.21
N GLN A 655 -22.19 -7.12 -5.05
CA GLN A 655 -21.55 -7.11 -3.73
C GLN A 655 -21.94 -5.84 -2.96
N HIS A 656 -21.82 -4.67 -3.58
CA HIS A 656 -22.23 -3.40 -2.99
C HIS A 656 -23.72 -3.40 -2.69
N HIS A 657 -24.57 -3.94 -3.57
CA HIS A 657 -26.01 -4.08 -3.31
C HIS A 657 -26.29 -4.94 -2.07
N ARG A 658 -25.68 -6.12 -1.97
CA ARG A 658 -25.79 -6.99 -0.77
C ARG A 658 -25.22 -6.32 0.49
N SER A 659 -24.10 -5.62 0.39
CA SER A 659 -23.42 -5.00 1.52
C SER A 659 -24.17 -3.78 2.07
N VAL A 660 -24.62 -2.88 1.20
CA VAL A 660 -25.41 -1.69 1.58
C VAL A 660 -26.77 -2.14 2.16
N THR A 661 -27.48 -3.05 1.46
CA THR A 661 -28.76 -3.58 1.96
C THR A 661 -28.59 -4.32 3.29
N GLY A 662 -27.52 -5.11 3.46
CA GLY A 662 -27.23 -5.83 4.71
C GLY A 662 -26.83 -4.93 5.88
N LEU A 663 -26.14 -3.82 5.64
CA LEU A 663 -25.80 -2.81 6.66
C LEU A 663 -27.02 -1.96 7.07
N MET A 664 -27.92 -1.68 6.13
CA MET A 664 -29.13 -0.88 6.37
C MET A 664 -30.29 -1.71 6.97
N GLY A 665 -30.38 -3.00 6.64
CA GLY A 665 -31.48 -3.86 7.04
C GLY A 665 -32.83 -3.30 6.58
N GLU A 666 -33.78 -3.23 7.52
CA GLU A 666 -35.14 -2.68 7.34
C GLU A 666 -35.17 -1.26 6.73
N LEU A 667 -34.07 -0.48 6.84
CA LEU A 667 -33.95 0.86 6.27
C LEU A 667 -33.76 0.85 4.74
N ALA A 668 -33.43 -0.31 4.14
CA ALA A 668 -33.31 -0.52 2.69
C ALA A 668 -34.57 -1.12 2.04
N GLU A 669 -35.60 -1.41 2.85
CA GLU A 669 -36.86 -2.04 2.42
C GLU A 669 -37.99 -1.01 2.19
N GLY A 670 -37.64 0.21 1.77
CA GLY A 670 -38.59 1.30 1.52
C GLY A 670 -39.74 0.90 0.61
N GLY A 671 -40.97 1.03 1.11
CA GLY A 671 -42.20 0.67 0.41
C GLY A 671 -42.56 -0.82 0.42
N MET A 672 -41.86 -1.67 1.20
CA MET A 672 -42.12 -3.10 1.32
C MET A 672 -42.82 -3.48 2.63
N LEU A 673 -43.48 -4.64 2.66
CA LEU A 673 -44.13 -5.20 3.86
C LEU A 673 -43.08 -5.75 4.83
N GLY A 674 -42.57 -4.89 5.71
CA GLY A 674 -41.55 -5.20 6.72
C GLY A 674 -40.56 -4.06 6.98
N GLY A 675 -40.41 -3.15 6.01
CA GLY A 675 -39.51 -2.00 6.14
C GLY A 675 -39.95 -0.97 7.19
N ALA A 676 -38.98 -0.17 7.65
CA ALA A 676 -39.22 0.88 8.64
C ALA A 676 -40.03 2.06 8.08
N GLU A 677 -40.67 2.85 8.96
CA GLU A 677 -41.43 4.05 8.55
C GLU A 677 -40.53 5.11 7.90
N GLN A 678 -39.28 5.21 8.33
CA GLN A 678 -38.19 5.92 7.64
C GLN A 678 -37.30 4.88 6.96
N ALA A 679 -37.54 4.61 5.68
CA ALA A 679 -36.76 3.67 4.87
C ALA A 679 -36.71 4.13 3.41
N THR A 680 -35.61 3.81 2.72
CA THR A 680 -35.46 4.01 1.27
C THR A 680 -35.33 2.67 0.56
N LYS A 681 -35.40 2.67 -0.77
CA LYS A 681 -35.33 1.47 -1.61
C LYS A 681 -33.97 1.40 -2.30
N VAL A 682 -33.23 0.32 -2.06
CA VAL A 682 -31.91 0.08 -2.67
C VAL A 682 -32.04 -0.83 -3.89
N VAL A 683 -31.87 -0.28 -5.09
CA VAL A 683 -32.15 -0.97 -6.38
C VAL A 683 -30.86 -1.33 -7.12
N LEU A 684 -30.77 -2.57 -7.61
CA LEU A 684 -29.70 -3.03 -8.51
C LEU A 684 -30.08 -2.80 -9.98
N LEU A 685 -29.20 -2.21 -10.79
CA LEU A 685 -29.35 -2.08 -12.25
C LEU A 685 -28.10 -2.57 -13.00
N THR A 686 -28.20 -3.71 -13.69
CA THR A 686 -27.09 -4.33 -14.43
C THR A 686 -27.50 -4.83 -15.82
N GLY A 687 -26.52 -5.18 -16.64
CA GLY A 687 -26.71 -5.58 -18.04
C GLY A 687 -27.44 -6.91 -18.23
N SER A 688 -27.26 -7.89 -17.32
CA SER A 688 -27.89 -9.21 -17.46
C SER A 688 -29.38 -9.27 -17.10
N MET A 689 -29.90 -8.23 -16.43
CA MET A 689 -31.24 -8.25 -15.84
C MET A 689 -32.35 -8.59 -16.84
N GLY A 690 -33.13 -9.63 -16.51
CA GLY A 690 -34.32 -10.02 -17.26
C GLY A 690 -35.30 -8.85 -17.47
N ALA A 691 -35.89 -8.78 -18.67
CA ALA A 691 -36.60 -7.59 -19.18
C ALA A 691 -37.81 -7.12 -18.34
N ALA A 692 -38.33 -7.93 -17.42
CA ALA A 692 -39.34 -7.52 -16.43
C ALA A 692 -38.70 -6.79 -15.24
N ALA A 693 -37.67 -7.38 -14.62
CA ALA A 693 -36.95 -6.79 -13.49
C ALA A 693 -36.26 -5.47 -13.88
N ARG A 694 -35.56 -5.45 -15.03
CA ARG A 694 -34.95 -4.23 -15.57
C ARG A 694 -35.97 -3.11 -15.80
N ARG A 695 -37.18 -3.45 -16.26
CA ARG A 695 -38.26 -2.47 -16.47
C ARG A 695 -38.84 -1.95 -15.15
N ARG A 696 -38.92 -2.77 -14.09
CA ARG A 696 -39.29 -2.29 -12.76
C ARG A 696 -38.23 -1.34 -12.19
N ALA A 697 -36.95 -1.70 -12.27
CA ALA A 697 -35.85 -0.83 -11.85
C ALA A 697 -35.88 0.52 -12.58
N LEU A 698 -36.01 0.52 -13.92
CA LEU A 698 -36.11 1.76 -14.71
C LEU A 698 -37.34 2.63 -14.35
N LEU A 699 -38.43 2.03 -13.88
CA LEU A 699 -39.58 2.77 -13.35
C LEU A 699 -39.25 3.35 -11.97
N ASP A 700 -38.68 2.55 -11.06
CA ASP A 700 -38.30 2.96 -9.71
C ASP A 700 -37.31 4.14 -9.71
N LEU A 701 -36.38 4.14 -10.68
CA LEU A 701 -35.44 5.24 -10.92
C LEU A 701 -36.17 6.52 -11.37
N ALA A 702 -37.08 6.40 -12.34
CA ALA A 702 -37.75 7.54 -12.96
C ALA A 702 -38.92 8.12 -12.13
N THR A 703 -39.45 7.37 -11.15
CA THR A 703 -40.46 7.86 -10.20
C THR A 703 -39.85 8.40 -8.90
N GLY A 704 -38.56 8.20 -8.66
CA GLY A 704 -37.90 8.55 -7.40
C GLY A 704 -38.11 7.52 -6.27
N GLU A 705 -38.78 6.38 -6.53
CA GLU A 705 -38.91 5.31 -5.52
C GLU A 705 -37.54 4.74 -5.09
N ALA A 706 -36.57 4.69 -6.01
CA ALA A 706 -35.21 4.23 -5.72
C ALA A 706 -34.31 5.38 -5.26
N GLY A 707 -34.20 5.59 -3.94
CA GLY A 707 -33.29 6.58 -3.38
C GLY A 707 -31.81 6.21 -3.51
N ILE A 708 -31.48 4.91 -3.44
CA ILE A 708 -30.13 4.41 -3.74
C ILE A 708 -30.20 3.43 -4.90
N VAL A 709 -29.36 3.65 -5.91
CA VAL A 709 -29.21 2.77 -7.07
C VAL A 709 -27.76 2.29 -7.16
N ILE A 710 -27.57 0.99 -7.39
CA ILE A 710 -26.25 0.37 -7.50
C ILE A 710 -26.20 -0.36 -8.84
N GLY A 711 -25.12 -0.22 -9.61
CA GLY A 711 -25.10 -0.75 -10.98
C GLY A 711 -23.77 -0.67 -11.71
N THR A 712 -23.77 -1.15 -12.95
CA THR A 712 -22.61 -1.08 -13.87
C THR A 712 -22.81 0.06 -14.89
N HIS A 713 -22.03 0.08 -15.97
CA HIS A 713 -22.26 0.93 -17.16
C HIS A 713 -23.70 0.90 -17.69
N ALA A 714 -24.51 -0.09 -17.31
CA ALA A 714 -25.97 -0.10 -17.52
C ALA A 714 -26.68 1.16 -17.00
N LEU A 715 -26.15 1.84 -15.97
CA LEU A 715 -26.62 3.13 -15.45
C LEU A 715 -26.45 4.30 -16.45
N ILE A 716 -25.52 4.15 -17.40
CA ILE A 716 -25.08 5.22 -18.31
C ILE A 716 -25.95 5.27 -19.58
N GLU A 717 -26.58 4.16 -19.97
CA GLU A 717 -27.43 4.06 -21.18
C GLU A 717 -28.49 5.19 -21.28
N ASP A 718 -28.75 5.69 -22.48
CA ASP A 718 -29.71 6.80 -22.77
C ASP A 718 -31.13 6.59 -22.21
N LYS A 719 -31.49 5.32 -22.00
CA LYS A 719 -32.80 4.88 -21.51
C LYS A 719 -32.93 4.99 -19.99
N VAL A 720 -31.81 5.12 -19.28
CA VAL A 720 -31.79 5.40 -17.83
C VAL A 720 -32.01 6.88 -17.60
N ARG A 721 -33.04 7.18 -16.81
CA ARG A 721 -33.40 8.51 -16.31
C ARG A 721 -33.68 8.40 -14.82
N PHE A 722 -33.17 9.36 -14.07
CA PHE A 722 -33.47 9.56 -12.66
C PHE A 722 -34.57 10.62 -12.53
N HIS A 723 -35.25 10.67 -11.38
CA HIS A 723 -36.12 11.76 -11.01
C HIS A 723 -35.31 12.99 -10.54
N ASP A 724 -34.35 12.76 -9.63
CA ASP A 724 -33.41 13.78 -9.14
C ASP A 724 -32.09 13.10 -8.73
N LEU A 725 -31.13 12.98 -9.66
CA LEU A 725 -29.80 12.44 -9.34
C LEU A 725 -28.96 13.51 -8.63
N GLY A 726 -28.70 13.33 -7.34
CA GLY A 726 -27.92 14.26 -6.51
C GLY A 726 -26.46 13.88 -6.33
N LEU A 727 -26.14 12.58 -6.23
CA LEU A 727 -24.77 12.08 -6.03
C LEU A 727 -24.47 10.87 -6.90
N VAL A 728 -23.29 10.87 -7.53
CA VAL A 728 -22.69 9.70 -8.19
C VAL A 728 -21.48 9.25 -7.37
N VAL A 729 -21.49 7.99 -6.93
CA VAL A 729 -20.33 7.31 -6.33
C VAL A 729 -19.71 6.40 -7.40
N VAL A 730 -18.40 6.48 -7.65
CA VAL A 730 -17.69 5.61 -8.60
C VAL A 730 -16.66 4.75 -7.86
N ASP A 731 -16.76 3.43 -7.96
CA ASP A 731 -15.83 2.48 -7.35
C ASP A 731 -14.73 2.03 -8.34
N GLU A 732 -13.50 1.88 -7.83
CA GLU A 732 -12.27 1.54 -8.56
C GLU A 732 -12.11 2.28 -9.91
N GLN A 733 -11.94 3.60 -9.78
CA GLN A 733 -11.86 4.61 -10.86
C GLN A 733 -11.10 4.20 -12.13
N HIS A 734 -9.98 3.47 -12.00
CA HIS A 734 -9.05 3.13 -13.08
C HIS A 734 -9.64 2.24 -14.21
N ARG A 735 -10.92 1.86 -14.11
CA ARG A 735 -11.65 1.11 -15.16
C ARG A 735 -12.71 1.94 -15.89
N PHE A 736 -12.85 3.23 -15.58
CA PHE A 736 -13.85 4.13 -16.15
C PHE A 736 -13.21 5.33 -16.89
N GLY A 737 -13.68 5.56 -18.12
CA GLY A 737 -13.24 6.70 -18.95
C GLY A 737 -13.67 8.07 -18.39
N VAL A 738 -13.19 9.15 -19.01
CA VAL A 738 -13.71 10.51 -18.74
C VAL A 738 -15.17 10.61 -19.21
N GLU A 739 -15.42 10.25 -20.48
CA GLU A 739 -16.74 10.22 -21.13
C GLU A 739 -17.82 9.53 -20.29
N GLN A 740 -17.47 8.43 -19.62
CA GLN A 740 -18.39 7.61 -18.82
C GLN A 740 -18.82 8.30 -17.52
N ARG A 741 -18.03 9.26 -17.02
CA ARG A 741 -18.37 10.11 -15.88
C ARG A 741 -19.30 11.25 -16.31
N ASP A 742 -18.98 11.94 -17.40
CA ASP A 742 -19.81 13.05 -17.90
C ASP A 742 -21.16 12.57 -18.48
N ALA A 743 -21.23 11.36 -19.03
CA ALA A 743 -22.47 10.69 -19.42
C ALA A 743 -23.37 10.28 -18.22
N LEU A 744 -22.86 10.34 -16.98
CA LEU A 744 -23.65 10.23 -15.75
C LEU A 744 -23.98 11.61 -15.17
N ARG A 745 -23.04 12.57 -15.19
CA ARG A 745 -23.29 13.94 -14.75
C ARG A 745 -24.41 14.61 -15.56
N SER A 746 -24.46 14.35 -16.87
CA SER A 746 -25.52 14.82 -17.77
C SER A 746 -26.90 14.16 -17.59
N LYS A 747 -27.08 13.23 -16.64
CA LYS A 747 -28.39 12.64 -16.28
C LYS A 747 -29.09 13.34 -15.13
N GLY A 748 -28.41 14.21 -14.38
CA GLY A 748 -29.03 15.09 -13.39
C GLY A 748 -29.74 16.27 -14.06
N VAL A 749 -30.75 16.84 -13.39
CA VAL A 749 -31.41 18.09 -13.83
C VAL A 749 -30.47 19.28 -13.61
N GLN A 750 -29.67 19.21 -12.55
CA GLN A 750 -28.41 19.93 -12.34
C GLN A 750 -27.26 18.91 -12.30
N PRO A 751 -26.00 19.31 -12.52
CA PRO A 751 -24.87 18.39 -12.40
C PRO A 751 -24.79 17.79 -10.98
N PRO A 752 -24.80 16.46 -10.82
CA PRO A 752 -24.70 15.82 -9.51
C PRO A 752 -23.30 15.98 -8.93
N HIS A 753 -23.25 15.89 -7.60
CA HIS A 753 -22.03 15.72 -6.82
C HIS A 753 -21.34 14.40 -7.23
N LEU A 754 -20.01 14.38 -7.23
CA LEU A 754 -19.19 13.23 -7.63
C LEU A 754 -18.23 12.83 -6.51
N LEU A 755 -18.43 11.61 -5.99
CA LEU A 755 -17.50 10.93 -5.09
C LEU A 755 -16.85 9.76 -5.83
N VAL A 756 -15.53 9.70 -5.83
CA VAL A 756 -14.77 8.61 -6.47
C VAL A 756 -14.02 7.84 -5.39
N MET A 757 -13.96 6.51 -5.48
CA MET A 757 -13.28 5.64 -4.52
C MET A 757 -12.18 4.83 -5.20
N THR A 758 -11.12 4.53 -4.46
CA THR A 758 -10.17 3.47 -4.85
C THR A 758 -9.55 2.78 -3.64
N ALA A 759 -9.34 1.47 -3.76
CA ALA A 759 -8.67 0.65 -2.76
C ALA A 759 -7.13 0.63 -2.91
N THR A 760 -6.61 1.15 -4.01
CA THR A 760 -5.17 1.41 -4.22
C THR A 760 -4.93 2.91 -4.03
N PRO A 761 -4.26 3.36 -2.96
CA PRO A 761 -3.94 4.77 -2.78
C PRO A 761 -3.15 5.32 -3.98
N ILE A 762 -3.43 6.55 -4.40
CA ILE A 762 -2.71 7.20 -5.51
C ILE A 762 -1.82 8.30 -4.89
N PRO A 763 -0.51 8.39 -5.24
CA PRO A 763 0.37 9.41 -4.67
C PRO A 763 -0.18 10.80 -4.92
N ARG A 764 -0.05 11.68 -3.91
CA ARG A 764 -0.67 13.02 -3.92
C ARG A 764 -0.26 13.83 -5.15
N THR A 765 0.98 13.71 -5.62
CA THR A 765 1.48 14.36 -6.84
C THR A 765 0.69 13.97 -8.08
N VAL A 766 0.49 12.67 -8.30
CA VAL A 766 -0.26 12.13 -9.44
C VAL A 766 -1.75 12.47 -9.33
N ALA A 767 -2.30 12.46 -8.11
CA ALA A 767 -3.64 12.99 -7.89
C ALA A 767 -3.73 14.48 -8.27
N MET A 768 -2.73 15.30 -7.95
CA MET A 768 -2.70 16.73 -8.26
C MET A 768 -2.43 17.08 -9.73
N THR A 769 -1.75 16.21 -10.51
CA THR A 769 -1.45 16.47 -11.93
C THR A 769 -2.42 15.80 -12.91
N VAL A 770 -2.84 14.56 -12.64
CA VAL A 770 -3.70 13.77 -13.54
C VAL A 770 -5.18 13.89 -13.17
N PHE A 771 -5.47 13.96 -11.87
CA PHE A 771 -6.83 14.00 -11.31
C PHE A 771 -7.10 15.33 -10.60
N GLY A 772 -6.40 16.40 -11.01
CA GLY A 772 -6.37 17.67 -10.28
C GLY A 772 -7.67 18.48 -10.33
N ASP A 773 -8.71 17.99 -10.99
CA ASP A 773 -10.09 18.45 -10.85
C ASP A 773 -10.75 17.94 -9.55
N LEU A 774 -10.23 16.86 -8.94
CA LEU A 774 -10.73 16.26 -7.70
C LEU A 774 -9.98 16.75 -6.45
N GLU A 775 -10.72 17.05 -5.38
CA GLU A 775 -10.16 17.15 -4.03
C GLU A 775 -9.89 15.76 -3.44
N THR A 776 -8.86 15.60 -2.60
CA THR A 776 -8.43 14.27 -2.09
C THR A 776 -8.66 14.13 -0.58
N SER A 777 -9.51 13.17 -0.19
CA SER A 777 -9.67 12.73 1.20
C SER A 777 -9.03 11.36 1.41
N VAL A 778 -8.29 11.19 2.51
CA VAL A 778 -7.46 9.99 2.75
C VAL A 778 -7.79 9.37 4.11
N LEU A 779 -8.17 8.10 4.09
CA LEU A 779 -8.32 7.25 5.28
C LEU A 779 -7.01 6.48 5.53
N ASP A 780 -6.01 7.15 6.12
CA ASP A 780 -4.75 6.55 6.60
C ASP A 780 -5.01 5.43 7.63
N GLN A 781 -6.15 5.51 8.31
CA GLN A 781 -6.65 4.50 9.20
C GLN A 781 -7.17 3.31 8.40
N LEU A 782 -6.22 2.40 8.12
CA LEU A 782 -6.38 0.99 8.45
C LEU A 782 -7.57 0.74 9.43
N PRO A 783 -8.60 -0.04 9.06
CA PRO A 783 -9.62 -0.61 9.95
C PRO A 783 -9.82 -2.17 9.89
N ALA A 784 -10.27 -2.80 11.00
CA ALA A 784 -10.58 -4.24 11.27
C ALA A 784 -9.56 -5.41 11.07
N GLY A 785 -9.60 -6.34 12.03
CA GLY A 785 -9.56 -7.83 11.95
C GLY A 785 -8.67 -8.60 10.97
N ARG A 786 -7.69 -7.97 10.33
CA ARG A 786 -7.01 -8.54 9.16
C ARG A 786 -5.67 -9.18 9.51
N SER A 787 -5.56 -10.50 9.31
CA SER A 787 -4.30 -11.22 9.47
C SER A 787 -3.28 -10.82 8.39
N PRO A 788 -1.97 -10.70 8.70
CA PRO A 788 -0.97 -10.25 7.73
C PRO A 788 -0.79 -11.25 6.58
N ILE A 789 -0.42 -10.74 5.41
CA ILE A 789 -0.27 -11.52 4.17
C ILE A 789 1.21 -11.65 3.83
N ALA A 790 1.81 -12.82 4.07
CA ALA A 790 3.16 -13.12 3.64
C ALA A 790 3.23 -13.19 2.11
N SER A 791 4.06 -12.37 1.48
CA SER A 791 4.21 -12.32 0.02
C SER A 791 5.58 -12.87 -0.40
N HIS A 792 5.60 -13.85 -1.29
CA HIS A 792 6.82 -14.52 -1.74
C HIS A 792 6.86 -14.68 -3.26
N LEU A 793 8.06 -14.56 -3.82
CA LEU A 793 8.30 -14.64 -5.26
C LEU A 793 8.95 -15.99 -5.63
N VAL A 794 8.32 -16.69 -6.56
CA VAL A 794 8.61 -18.06 -7.00
C VAL A 794 9.24 -18.03 -8.40
N PRO A 795 10.59 -18.04 -8.52
CA PRO A 795 11.28 -18.17 -9.81
C PRO A 795 11.13 -19.60 -10.35
N ALA A 796 10.08 -19.86 -11.13
CA ALA A 796 9.80 -21.17 -11.70
C ALA A 796 10.90 -21.63 -12.67
N ARG A 797 11.50 -20.70 -13.41
CA ARG A 797 12.60 -20.95 -14.35
C ARG A 797 13.90 -21.36 -13.64
N ASP A 798 14.36 -20.56 -12.70
CA ASP A 798 15.69 -20.72 -12.09
C ASP A 798 15.66 -21.71 -10.91
N LYS A 799 14.50 -21.87 -10.25
CA LYS A 799 14.31 -22.78 -9.11
C LYS A 799 12.99 -23.56 -9.25
N PRO A 800 12.86 -24.50 -10.22
CA PRO A 800 11.61 -25.26 -10.44
C PRO A 800 11.04 -25.96 -9.20
N HIS A 801 11.89 -26.32 -8.23
CA HIS A 801 11.48 -26.91 -6.96
C HIS A 801 10.68 -25.94 -6.06
N PHE A 802 10.79 -24.62 -6.24
CA PHE A 802 9.92 -23.64 -5.57
C PHE A 802 8.49 -23.69 -6.13
N LEU A 803 8.30 -24.03 -7.42
CA LEU A 803 6.98 -24.24 -8.01
C LEU A 803 6.36 -25.57 -7.55
N ALA A 804 7.15 -26.63 -7.41
CA ALA A 804 6.68 -27.86 -6.76
C ALA A 804 6.23 -27.58 -5.31
N ARG A 805 7.07 -26.88 -4.53
CA ARG A 805 6.76 -26.49 -3.14
C ARG A 805 5.54 -25.56 -3.02
N THR A 806 5.25 -24.77 -4.05
CA THR A 806 4.03 -23.94 -4.13
C THR A 806 2.78 -24.81 -4.09
N TRP A 807 2.72 -25.88 -4.89
CA TRP A 807 1.56 -26.78 -4.91
C TRP A 807 1.47 -27.67 -3.67
N GLU A 808 2.60 -28.11 -3.11
CA GLU A 808 2.62 -28.75 -1.78
C GLU A 808 2.00 -27.84 -0.72
N ARG A 809 2.33 -26.53 -0.71
CA ARG A 809 1.79 -25.59 0.27
C ARG A 809 0.30 -25.30 0.07
N VAL A 810 -0.17 -25.23 -1.18
CA VAL A 810 -1.60 -25.16 -1.51
C VAL A 810 -2.35 -26.37 -0.95
N ARG A 811 -1.77 -27.57 -1.08
CA ARG A 811 -2.32 -28.80 -0.52
C ARG A 811 -2.36 -28.77 1.01
N GLU A 812 -1.26 -28.40 1.67
CA GLU A 812 -1.21 -28.29 3.15
C GLU A 812 -2.29 -27.37 3.73
N GLU A 813 -2.51 -26.21 3.10
CA GLU A 813 -3.52 -25.23 3.53
C GLU A 813 -4.94 -25.74 3.27
N THR A 814 -5.16 -26.41 2.13
CA THR A 814 -6.45 -27.04 1.82
C THR A 814 -6.78 -28.21 2.75
N GLU A 815 -5.79 -29.05 3.08
CA GLU A 815 -5.93 -30.17 4.01
C GLU A 815 -6.10 -29.69 5.47
N ALA A 816 -5.68 -28.46 5.80
CA ALA A 816 -6.03 -27.77 7.03
C ALA A 816 -7.45 -27.15 7.03
N GLY A 817 -8.19 -27.26 5.92
CA GLY A 817 -9.56 -26.76 5.78
C GLY A 817 -9.68 -25.34 5.22
N HIS A 818 -8.57 -24.72 4.82
CA HIS A 818 -8.56 -23.41 4.15
C HIS A 818 -8.75 -23.55 2.63
N GLN A 819 -8.81 -22.42 1.93
CA GLN A 819 -9.13 -22.38 0.50
C GLN A 819 -8.12 -21.56 -0.28
N THR A 820 -7.95 -21.91 -1.56
CA THR A 820 -6.91 -21.34 -2.42
C THR A 820 -7.50 -20.67 -3.66
N TYR A 821 -7.00 -19.48 -3.98
CA TYR A 821 -7.13 -18.87 -5.30
C TYR A 821 -5.88 -19.16 -6.15
N VAL A 822 -6.07 -19.49 -7.42
CA VAL A 822 -5.00 -19.57 -8.43
C VAL A 822 -5.40 -18.66 -9.61
N VAL A 823 -4.57 -17.70 -9.96
CA VAL A 823 -4.85 -16.70 -11.00
C VAL A 823 -3.93 -16.91 -12.19
N CYS A 824 -4.51 -17.03 -13.39
CA CYS A 824 -3.80 -17.21 -14.66
C CYS A 824 -4.13 -16.07 -15.63
N PRO A 825 -3.19 -15.61 -16.48
CA PRO A 825 -3.41 -14.49 -17.41
C PRO A 825 -4.37 -14.80 -18.57
N ARG A 826 -4.51 -16.07 -18.99
CA ARG A 826 -5.29 -16.49 -20.17
C ARG A 826 -6.45 -17.43 -19.79
N ILE A 827 -7.49 -17.54 -20.61
CA ILE A 827 -8.60 -18.49 -20.40
C ILE A 827 -8.24 -19.89 -20.91
N GLY A 828 -7.96 -20.03 -22.21
CA GLY A 828 -7.65 -21.29 -22.87
C GLY A 828 -8.08 -21.27 -24.34
N ASP A 829 -9.40 -21.39 -24.58
CA ASP A 829 -9.97 -21.69 -25.91
C ASP A 829 -9.65 -20.65 -26.99
N GLU A 830 -8.76 -21.00 -27.91
CA GLU A 830 -8.63 -20.36 -29.23
C GLU A 830 -8.30 -21.38 -30.34
N GLU A 831 -8.85 -22.60 -30.32
CA GLU A 831 -8.69 -23.50 -31.49
C GLU A 831 -9.79 -24.56 -31.77
N GLU A 832 -11.02 -24.47 -31.21
CA GLU A 832 -12.03 -25.54 -31.43
C GLU A 832 -13.51 -25.10 -31.67
N GLN A 833 -13.77 -24.05 -32.47
CA GLN A 833 -15.15 -23.66 -32.87
C GLN A 833 -15.44 -23.57 -34.38
N THR A 834 -14.58 -24.12 -35.24
CA THR A 834 -14.80 -24.13 -36.72
C THR A 834 -14.95 -25.53 -37.34
N ALA A 835 -14.79 -26.61 -36.58
CA ALA A 835 -14.81 -28.00 -37.05
C ALA A 835 -16.19 -28.70 -36.86
N GLY A 836 -17.29 -28.08 -37.34
CA GLY A 836 -18.64 -28.38 -36.79
C GLY A 836 -19.82 -28.74 -37.71
N LYS A 837 -19.77 -28.60 -39.06
CA LYS A 837 -20.86 -29.09 -39.97
C LYS A 837 -20.56 -28.94 -41.49
N SER A 838 -20.09 -30.02 -42.12
CA SER A 838 -20.53 -30.56 -43.42
C SER A 838 -19.46 -31.49 -44.01
N GLY A 839 -19.87 -32.62 -44.60
CA GLY A 839 -18.93 -33.63 -45.10
C GLY A 839 -18.47 -33.38 -46.53
N GLY A 840 -17.15 -33.37 -46.76
CA GLY A 840 -16.55 -33.29 -48.09
C GLY A 840 -15.12 -33.86 -48.10
N LYS A 841 -14.73 -34.56 -49.18
CA LYS A 841 -13.37 -35.13 -49.31
C LYS A 841 -12.32 -34.03 -49.57
N PRO A 842 -11.08 -34.19 -49.10
CA PRO A 842 -10.05 -33.15 -49.20
C PRO A 842 -9.60 -32.93 -50.65
N ALA A 843 -9.58 -31.67 -51.08
CA ALA A 843 -9.05 -31.24 -52.36
C ALA A 843 -8.15 -30.01 -52.18
N LYS A 844 -6.87 -30.12 -52.57
CA LYS A 844 -5.93 -28.99 -52.56
C LYS A 844 -6.42 -27.89 -53.52
N LYS A 845 -6.63 -26.66 -53.04
CA LYS A 845 -6.66 -25.48 -53.93
C LYS A 845 -6.18 -24.21 -53.24
N LYS A 846 -5.42 -23.40 -53.99
CA LYS A 846 -4.88 -22.10 -53.57
C LYS A 846 -5.95 -21.01 -53.66
N VAL A 847 -5.98 -20.14 -52.65
CA VAL A 847 -6.29 -18.70 -52.71
C VAL A 847 -5.26 -18.10 -51.74
N ARG A 848 -4.19 -17.41 -52.16
CA ARG A 848 -4.07 -16.20 -53.01
C ARG A 848 -4.67 -14.96 -52.34
N ALA A 849 -3.92 -14.41 -51.39
CA ALA A 849 -4.11 -13.07 -50.85
C ALA A 849 -3.16 -12.11 -51.57
N GLU A 850 -3.74 -11.03 -52.10
CA GLU A 850 -3.15 -9.84 -52.72
C GLU A 850 -4.19 -8.72 -52.46
N GLU A 851 -3.90 -7.51 -52.01
CA GLU A 851 -2.68 -6.97 -51.36
C GLU A 851 -3.05 -5.57 -50.79
N GLU A 852 -2.67 -5.24 -49.55
CA GLU A 852 -2.56 -3.84 -49.08
C GLU A 852 -1.88 -3.77 -47.69
N ALA A 853 -0.81 -2.98 -47.47
CA ALA A 853 0.51 -3.02 -48.10
C ALA A 853 1.44 -1.95 -47.45
N ALA A 854 1.96 -2.25 -46.26
CA ALA A 854 3.15 -1.57 -45.72
C ALA A 854 3.85 -2.51 -44.70
N GLY A 855 5.17 -2.73 -44.76
CA GLY A 855 6.13 -2.22 -45.74
C GLY A 855 7.59 -2.33 -45.30
N GLY A 856 7.99 -3.43 -44.66
CA GLY A 856 9.36 -3.64 -44.17
C GLY A 856 9.79 -5.09 -44.34
N GLU A 857 10.92 -5.31 -45.01
CA GLU A 857 11.44 -6.65 -45.31
C GLU A 857 12.18 -7.24 -44.10
N ALA A 858 12.09 -8.56 -43.94
CA ALA A 858 12.66 -9.26 -42.79
C ALA A 858 14.20 -9.38 -42.88
N ASP A 859 14.89 -8.98 -41.80
CA ASP A 859 16.21 -9.51 -41.46
C ASP A 859 16.03 -10.71 -40.52
N GLY A 860 16.85 -11.74 -40.68
CA GLY A 860 16.67 -13.06 -40.08
C GLY A 860 17.12 -13.15 -38.62
N GLY A 861 16.57 -12.29 -37.75
CA GLY A 861 16.69 -12.45 -36.30
C GLY A 861 15.90 -13.66 -35.81
N GLU A 862 16.45 -14.40 -34.85
CA GLU A 862 15.73 -15.49 -34.17
C GLU A 862 14.53 -14.90 -33.41
N GLU A 863 13.33 -15.44 -33.65
CA GLU A 863 12.13 -15.02 -32.93
C GLU A 863 12.28 -15.38 -31.45
N ASP A 864 12.00 -14.44 -30.55
CA ASP A 864 12.04 -14.65 -29.11
C ASP A 864 10.95 -15.67 -28.73
N GLU A 865 11.35 -16.93 -28.49
CA GLU A 865 10.49 -18.10 -28.20
C GLU A 865 9.75 -17.97 -26.85
N ARG A 866 8.97 -16.91 -26.68
CA ARG A 866 8.14 -16.68 -25.51
C ARG A 866 6.97 -17.66 -25.52
N ARG A 867 7.10 -18.68 -24.67
CA ARG A 867 6.04 -19.59 -24.26
C ARG A 867 4.69 -18.86 -24.13
N PRO A 868 3.59 -19.41 -24.69
CA PRO A 868 2.28 -18.79 -24.56
C PRO A 868 1.88 -18.68 -23.07
N PRO A 869 1.16 -17.60 -22.69
CA PRO A 869 0.78 -17.34 -21.29
C PRO A 869 -0.11 -18.46 -20.73
N VAL A 870 0.12 -18.80 -19.45
CA VAL A 870 -0.59 -19.89 -18.76
C VAL A 870 -2.11 -19.66 -18.77
N SER A 871 -2.88 -20.69 -19.14
CA SER A 871 -4.34 -20.61 -19.26
C SER A 871 -5.07 -21.28 -18.08
N VAL A 872 -6.23 -20.75 -17.70
CA VAL A 872 -7.10 -21.30 -16.66
C VAL A 872 -7.47 -22.75 -16.94
N LEU A 873 -7.89 -23.07 -18.17
CA LEU A 873 -8.41 -24.40 -18.49
C LEU A 873 -7.29 -25.46 -18.48
N ASP A 874 -6.11 -25.12 -19.03
CA ASP A 874 -4.93 -25.99 -18.96
C ASP A 874 -4.46 -26.17 -17.50
N THR A 875 -4.54 -25.11 -16.69
CA THR A 875 -4.16 -25.15 -15.27
C THR A 875 -5.14 -26.02 -14.47
N VAL A 876 -6.45 -25.94 -14.72
CA VAL A 876 -7.45 -26.79 -14.07
C VAL A 876 -7.24 -28.26 -14.41
N ALA A 877 -6.93 -28.60 -15.66
CA ALA A 877 -6.58 -29.96 -16.04
C ALA A 877 -5.29 -30.43 -15.33
N LEU A 878 -4.21 -29.66 -15.44
CA LEU A 878 -2.91 -29.96 -14.84
C LEU A 878 -2.96 -30.13 -13.32
N LEU A 879 -3.75 -29.31 -12.61
CA LEU A 879 -3.87 -29.41 -11.16
C LEU A 879 -4.72 -30.62 -10.74
N ARG A 880 -5.82 -30.93 -11.45
CA ARG A 880 -6.68 -32.09 -11.17
C ARG A 880 -6.01 -33.44 -11.44
N GLU A 881 -5.23 -33.53 -12.51
CA GLU A 881 -4.51 -34.75 -12.91
C GLU A 881 -3.07 -34.83 -12.35
N GLY A 882 -2.68 -33.85 -11.53
CA GLY A 882 -1.31 -33.67 -11.06
C GLY A 882 -1.22 -33.35 -9.56
N PRO A 883 -0.54 -32.27 -9.14
CA PRO A 883 -0.14 -32.08 -7.75
C PRO A 883 -1.32 -31.90 -6.77
N LEU A 884 -2.50 -31.51 -7.27
CA LEU A 884 -3.73 -31.31 -6.48
C LEU A 884 -4.78 -32.41 -6.75
N GLU A 885 -4.36 -33.59 -7.22
CA GLU A 885 -5.22 -34.78 -7.35
C GLU A 885 -5.98 -35.03 -6.03
N GLY A 886 -7.29 -35.29 -6.15
CA GLY A 886 -8.20 -35.51 -5.03
C GLY A 886 -8.87 -34.24 -4.46
N LEU A 887 -8.41 -33.03 -4.83
CA LEU A 887 -9.01 -31.78 -4.36
C LEU A 887 -10.09 -31.25 -5.32
N ARG A 888 -11.05 -30.49 -4.78
CA ARG A 888 -12.19 -29.92 -5.52
C ARG A 888 -11.78 -28.62 -6.22
N VAL A 889 -11.04 -28.77 -7.31
CA VAL A 889 -10.57 -27.66 -8.16
C VAL A 889 -11.65 -27.25 -9.17
N GLU A 890 -12.02 -25.98 -9.26
CA GLU A 890 -12.94 -25.44 -10.28
C GLU A 890 -12.42 -24.20 -11.02
N ALA A 891 -13.06 -23.86 -12.15
CA ALA A 891 -12.68 -22.78 -13.06
C ALA A 891 -13.61 -21.55 -12.93
N LEU A 892 -13.05 -20.34 -12.99
CA LEU A 892 -13.81 -19.08 -13.08
C LEU A 892 -13.20 -18.12 -14.11
N HIS A 893 -13.94 -17.79 -15.18
CA HIS A 893 -13.38 -16.94 -16.24
C HIS A 893 -14.40 -16.02 -16.90
N GLY A 894 -13.90 -14.96 -17.55
CA GLY A 894 -14.73 -13.87 -18.09
C GLY A 894 -15.83 -14.32 -19.06
N ARG A 895 -15.57 -15.38 -19.85
CA ARG A 895 -16.51 -15.96 -20.84
C ARG A 895 -17.68 -16.75 -20.22
N MET A 896 -17.71 -17.03 -18.92
CA MET A 896 -18.83 -17.72 -18.28
C MET A 896 -20.07 -16.81 -18.14
N GLN A 897 -21.27 -17.39 -18.13
CA GLN A 897 -22.51 -16.66 -17.85
C GLN A 897 -22.53 -16.12 -16.40
N PRO A 898 -23.19 -14.97 -16.11
CA PRO A 898 -23.24 -14.38 -14.77
C PRO A 898 -23.71 -15.37 -13.69
N ASP A 899 -24.90 -15.97 -13.87
CA ASP A 899 -25.47 -16.95 -12.93
C ASP A 899 -24.50 -18.11 -12.61
N ALA A 900 -23.73 -18.55 -13.61
CA ALA A 900 -22.75 -19.63 -13.45
C ALA A 900 -21.47 -19.19 -12.71
N LYS A 901 -21.06 -17.91 -12.83
CA LYS A 901 -20.00 -17.33 -11.99
C LYS A 901 -20.46 -17.22 -10.55
N ASP A 902 -21.67 -16.70 -10.33
CA ASP A 902 -22.24 -16.53 -9.00
C ASP A 902 -22.48 -17.88 -8.30
N GLU A 903 -22.85 -18.93 -9.05
CA GLU A 903 -22.93 -20.31 -8.57
C GLU A 903 -21.58 -20.86 -8.10
N VAL A 904 -20.53 -20.71 -8.91
CA VAL A 904 -19.17 -21.14 -8.54
C VAL A 904 -18.65 -20.34 -7.34
N MET A 905 -18.84 -19.02 -7.31
CA MET A 905 -18.41 -18.18 -6.19
C MET A 905 -19.16 -18.48 -4.89
N ARG A 906 -20.45 -18.86 -4.95
CA ARG A 906 -21.22 -19.26 -3.77
C ARG A 906 -20.75 -20.60 -3.21
N ARG A 907 -20.52 -21.59 -4.08
CA ARG A 907 -19.98 -22.90 -3.68
C ARG A 907 -18.54 -22.79 -3.16
N PHE A 908 -17.72 -21.90 -3.73
CA PHE A 908 -16.43 -21.55 -3.13
C PHE A 908 -16.60 -20.88 -1.76
N ALA A 909 -17.42 -19.83 -1.60
CA ALA A 909 -17.65 -19.19 -0.31
C ALA A 909 -18.25 -20.12 0.78
N ALA A 910 -18.93 -21.20 0.37
CA ALA A 910 -19.49 -22.23 1.27
C ALA A 910 -18.51 -23.37 1.64
N GLY A 911 -17.28 -23.38 1.10
CA GLY A 911 -16.33 -24.49 1.30
C GLY A 911 -16.65 -25.75 0.51
N GLU A 912 -17.50 -25.65 -0.53
CA GLU A 912 -17.79 -26.76 -1.46
C GLU A 912 -16.71 -26.93 -2.55
N VAL A 913 -15.93 -25.87 -2.82
CA VAL A 913 -14.80 -25.84 -3.76
C VAL A 913 -13.53 -25.48 -2.99
N ASP A 914 -12.48 -26.28 -3.14
CA ASP A 914 -11.20 -26.13 -2.40
C ASP A 914 -10.29 -25.08 -3.05
N VAL A 915 -10.18 -25.16 -4.38
CA VAL A 915 -9.22 -24.38 -5.18
C VAL A 915 -9.95 -23.77 -6.36
N LEU A 916 -9.98 -22.44 -6.41
CA LEU A 916 -10.58 -21.69 -7.52
C LEU A 916 -9.49 -21.19 -8.46
N VAL A 917 -9.42 -21.78 -9.65
CA VAL A 917 -8.51 -21.34 -10.73
C VAL A 917 -9.25 -20.36 -11.63
N ALA A 918 -8.71 -19.17 -11.83
CA ALA A 918 -9.42 -18.11 -12.55
C ALA A 918 -8.53 -17.19 -13.34
N THR A 919 -9.15 -16.34 -14.17
CA THR A 919 -8.48 -15.13 -14.69
C THR A 919 -8.56 -13.99 -13.67
N THR A 920 -8.12 -12.79 -14.06
CA THR A 920 -8.30 -11.50 -13.36
C THR A 920 -9.72 -11.20 -12.87
N VAL A 921 -10.74 -12.01 -13.18
CA VAL A 921 -12.11 -11.88 -12.65
C VAL A 921 -12.16 -11.97 -11.10
N ILE A 922 -11.19 -12.60 -10.42
CA ILE A 922 -11.08 -12.56 -8.94
C ILE A 922 -10.73 -11.15 -8.40
N GLU A 923 -10.29 -10.20 -9.23
CA GLU A 923 -10.22 -8.78 -8.86
C GLU A 923 -11.59 -8.26 -8.37
N VAL A 924 -12.68 -8.94 -8.73
CA VAL A 924 -14.07 -8.55 -8.47
C VAL A 924 -14.69 -9.24 -7.24
N GLY A 925 -14.81 -8.48 -6.16
CA GLY A 925 -16.09 -8.38 -5.45
C GLY A 925 -16.60 -9.55 -4.60
N VAL A 926 -15.77 -10.54 -4.24
CA VAL A 926 -16.14 -11.53 -3.22
C VAL A 926 -15.12 -11.51 -2.09
N ASP A 927 -15.63 -11.73 -0.88
CA ASP A 927 -14.86 -11.87 0.35
C ASP A 927 -15.05 -13.31 0.86
N VAL A 928 -13.95 -14.01 1.10
CA VAL A 928 -13.95 -15.39 1.60
C VAL A 928 -12.92 -15.44 2.74
N PRO A 929 -13.35 -15.27 4.01
CA PRO A 929 -12.43 -15.21 5.15
C PRO A 929 -11.57 -16.47 5.35
N ASN A 930 -11.99 -17.61 4.79
CA ASN A 930 -11.27 -18.89 4.81
C ASN A 930 -10.28 -19.06 3.62
N ALA A 931 -10.19 -18.10 2.70
CA ALA A 931 -9.21 -18.10 1.63
C ALA A 931 -7.86 -17.56 2.15
N THR A 932 -6.92 -18.46 2.44
CA THR A 932 -5.59 -18.11 2.95
C THR A 932 -4.57 -17.95 1.84
N VAL A 933 -4.64 -18.75 0.77
CA VAL A 933 -3.60 -18.79 -0.27
C VAL A 933 -4.06 -18.13 -1.58
N MET A 934 -3.19 -17.27 -2.12
CA MET A 934 -3.29 -16.66 -3.44
C MET A 934 -2.05 -17.02 -4.26
N VAL A 935 -2.20 -17.79 -5.34
CA VAL A 935 -1.13 -18.10 -6.29
C VAL A 935 -1.37 -17.33 -7.59
N ILE A 936 -0.38 -16.58 -8.08
CA ILE A 936 -0.51 -15.81 -9.33
C ILE A 936 0.50 -16.36 -10.34
N MET A 937 0.01 -17.04 -11.37
CA MET A 937 0.80 -17.59 -12.48
C MET A 937 1.18 -16.49 -13.47
N ASP A 938 2.39 -16.54 -14.04
CA ASP A 938 2.95 -15.52 -14.93
C ASP A 938 2.83 -14.08 -14.34
N ALA A 939 3.14 -13.89 -13.06
CA ALA A 939 2.96 -12.63 -12.34
C ALA A 939 3.68 -11.43 -13.00
N ASP A 940 4.74 -11.67 -13.78
CA ASP A 940 5.42 -10.68 -14.61
C ASP A 940 4.55 -10.08 -15.72
N ARG A 941 3.39 -10.67 -16.03
CA ARG A 941 2.39 -10.16 -16.98
C ARG A 941 1.30 -9.29 -16.34
N PHE A 942 1.27 -9.14 -15.01
CA PHE A 942 0.26 -8.37 -14.27
C PHE A 942 0.81 -7.02 -13.79
N GLY A 943 0.01 -5.95 -13.85
CA GLY A 943 0.36 -4.63 -13.29
C GLY A 943 0.42 -4.62 -11.77
N VAL A 944 1.15 -3.66 -11.16
CA VAL A 944 1.35 -3.63 -9.70
C VAL A 944 0.02 -3.44 -8.95
N SER A 945 -0.85 -2.52 -9.39
CA SER A 945 -2.21 -2.40 -8.82
C SER A 945 -3.01 -3.71 -8.87
N GLN A 946 -2.90 -4.50 -9.95
CA GLN A 946 -3.61 -5.78 -10.06
C GLN A 946 -3.06 -6.82 -9.07
N LEU A 947 -1.73 -6.92 -8.95
CA LEU A 947 -1.07 -7.80 -7.99
C LEU A 947 -1.47 -7.42 -6.54
N HIS A 948 -1.59 -6.12 -6.25
CA HIS A 948 -2.09 -5.64 -4.96
C HIS A 948 -3.58 -5.99 -4.74
N GLN A 949 -4.45 -5.79 -5.72
CA GLN A 949 -5.88 -6.15 -5.64
C GLN A 949 -6.07 -7.65 -5.41
N LEU A 950 -5.35 -8.49 -6.16
CA LEU A 950 -5.39 -9.95 -6.03
C LEU A 950 -4.82 -10.42 -4.68
N ARG A 951 -3.65 -9.92 -4.26
CA ARG A 951 -3.13 -10.12 -2.89
C ARG A 951 -4.18 -9.72 -1.84
N GLY A 952 -4.93 -8.65 -2.10
CA GLY A 952 -6.01 -8.14 -1.26
C GLY A 952 -7.23 -9.05 -1.10
N ARG A 953 -7.32 -10.18 -1.80
CA ARG A 953 -8.44 -11.15 -1.72
C ARG A 953 -8.26 -12.24 -0.65
N VAL A 954 -7.04 -12.40 -0.11
CA VAL A 954 -6.74 -13.37 0.97
C VAL A 954 -6.36 -12.70 2.28
N GLY A 955 -6.24 -13.48 3.36
CA GLY A 955 -5.93 -12.97 4.70
C GLY A 955 -7.04 -12.09 5.28
N ARG A 956 -8.30 -12.47 5.03
CA ARG A 956 -9.51 -11.73 5.47
C ARG A 956 -10.23 -12.35 6.68
N GLY A 957 -9.76 -13.52 7.13
CA GLY A 957 -10.09 -14.09 8.44
C GLY A 957 -8.87 -14.13 9.35
N ALA A 958 -8.99 -14.84 10.48
CA ALA A 958 -7.92 -15.00 11.48
C ALA A 958 -6.66 -15.71 10.94
N ALA A 959 -6.82 -16.65 10.00
CA ALA A 959 -5.72 -17.39 9.41
C ALA A 959 -4.81 -16.47 8.56
N ALA A 960 -3.49 -16.68 8.65
CA ALA A 960 -2.51 -15.84 7.97
C ALA A 960 -2.63 -15.96 6.43
N GLY A 961 -2.54 -14.83 5.73
CA GLY A 961 -2.55 -14.83 4.27
C GLY A 961 -1.20 -15.23 3.69
N LEU A 962 -1.22 -15.91 2.54
CA LEU A 962 -0.04 -16.31 1.78
C LEU A 962 -0.23 -15.97 0.30
N CYS A 963 0.62 -15.10 -0.25
CA CYS A 963 0.59 -14.68 -1.64
C CYS A 963 1.87 -15.16 -2.35
N LEU A 964 1.72 -16.01 -3.37
CA LEU A 964 2.80 -16.65 -4.11
C LEU A 964 2.79 -16.15 -5.56
N LEU A 965 3.75 -15.28 -5.89
CA LEU A 965 3.93 -14.71 -7.22
C LEU A 965 4.82 -15.64 -8.04
N VAL A 966 4.28 -16.33 -9.05
CA VAL A 966 5.05 -17.27 -9.90
C VAL A 966 5.51 -16.57 -11.17
N THR A 967 6.80 -16.69 -11.51
CA THR A 967 7.39 -16.04 -12.68
C THR A 967 8.51 -16.86 -13.33
N GLU A 968 8.65 -16.74 -14.65
CA GLU A 968 9.79 -17.24 -15.43
C GLU A 968 10.75 -16.10 -15.88
N ALA A 969 10.54 -14.87 -15.38
CA ALA A 969 11.35 -13.70 -15.70
C ALA A 969 12.79 -13.81 -15.16
N PRO A 970 13.83 -13.48 -15.97
CA PRO A 970 15.23 -13.59 -15.54
C PRO A 970 15.57 -12.72 -14.33
N GLU A 971 16.45 -13.22 -13.46
CA GLU A 971 16.88 -12.58 -12.19
C GLU A 971 17.37 -11.13 -12.36
N ALA A 972 18.04 -10.80 -13.48
CA ALA A 972 18.52 -9.44 -13.77
C ALA A 972 17.52 -8.56 -14.58
N GLY A 973 16.27 -8.99 -14.77
CA GLY A 973 15.28 -8.29 -15.59
C GLY A 973 14.44 -7.26 -14.81
N PRO A 974 13.93 -6.19 -15.44
CA PRO A 974 13.12 -5.16 -14.75
C PRO A 974 11.81 -5.73 -14.17
N ALA A 975 11.21 -6.73 -14.83
CA ALA A 975 10.04 -7.44 -14.31
C ALA A 975 10.33 -8.23 -13.01
N ARG A 976 11.58 -8.67 -12.80
CA ARG A 976 12.01 -9.32 -11.55
C ARG A 976 12.04 -8.31 -10.42
N ALA A 977 12.75 -7.20 -10.61
CA ALA A 977 12.85 -6.12 -9.63
C ALA A 977 11.46 -5.59 -9.22
N ARG A 978 10.52 -5.46 -10.18
CA ARG A 978 9.11 -5.14 -9.90
C ARG A 978 8.48 -6.12 -8.92
N LEU A 979 8.55 -7.42 -9.21
CA LEU A 979 7.90 -8.44 -8.39
C LEU A 979 8.55 -8.58 -7.00
N GLU A 980 9.85 -8.31 -6.88
CA GLU A 980 10.54 -8.29 -5.58
C GLU A 980 10.13 -7.07 -4.74
N ALA A 981 9.96 -5.90 -5.35
CA ALA A 981 9.39 -4.73 -4.68
C ALA A 981 7.93 -4.98 -4.26
N VAL A 982 7.10 -5.59 -5.12
CA VAL A 982 5.69 -5.93 -4.81
C VAL A 982 5.56 -6.97 -3.69
N ALA A 983 6.50 -7.91 -3.59
CA ALA A 983 6.55 -8.86 -2.47
C ALA A 983 7.12 -8.24 -1.18
N GLY A 984 7.97 -7.21 -1.30
CA GLY A 984 8.70 -6.60 -0.18
C GLY A 984 7.90 -5.62 0.69
N THR A 985 6.81 -5.03 0.18
CA THR A 985 5.97 -4.08 0.93
C THR A 985 4.48 -4.45 0.94
N LEU A 986 3.81 -4.17 2.06
CA LEU A 986 2.35 -4.29 2.21
C LEU A 986 1.61 -2.96 2.04
N ASP A 987 2.32 -1.85 2.11
CA ASP A 987 1.83 -0.46 2.04
C ASP A 987 1.30 -0.13 0.63
N GLY A 988 0.07 0.42 0.55
CA GLY A 988 -0.57 0.73 -0.72
C GLY A 988 0.02 1.94 -1.44
N PHE A 989 0.54 2.93 -0.71
CA PHE A 989 1.18 4.12 -1.27
C PHE A 989 2.56 3.78 -1.86
N GLU A 990 3.37 3.01 -1.15
CA GLU A 990 4.66 2.52 -1.68
C GLU A 990 4.46 1.70 -2.97
N LEU A 991 3.46 0.81 -3.00
CA LEU A 991 3.13 0.05 -4.22
C LEU A 991 2.64 0.92 -5.37
N SER A 992 1.87 1.96 -5.10
CA SER A 992 1.43 2.89 -6.14
C SER A 992 2.58 3.72 -6.71
N ARG A 993 3.54 4.16 -5.87
CA ARG A 993 4.78 4.78 -6.34
C ARG A 993 5.56 3.82 -7.23
N ILE A 994 5.70 2.55 -6.84
CA ILE A 994 6.37 1.51 -7.64
C ILE A 994 5.65 1.25 -8.98
N ASP A 995 4.32 1.31 -9.06
CA ASP A 995 3.58 1.21 -10.33
C ASP A 995 3.87 2.42 -11.23
N LEU A 996 3.91 3.62 -10.66
CA LEU A 996 4.08 4.89 -11.38
C LEU A 996 5.53 5.17 -11.81
N GLU A 997 6.54 4.74 -11.04
CA GLU A 997 7.96 4.77 -11.45
C GLU A 997 8.22 3.89 -12.69
N GLN A 998 7.38 2.87 -12.92
CA GLN A 998 7.57 1.87 -13.96
C GLN A 998 6.67 2.09 -15.18
N ARG A 999 5.45 2.57 -14.96
CA ARG A 999 4.63 3.17 -16.02
C ARG A 999 5.19 4.54 -16.36
N ARG A 1000 6.14 4.58 -17.30
CA ARG A 1000 6.60 5.83 -17.96
C ARG A 1000 5.39 6.71 -18.23
N GLU A 1001 5.42 7.96 -17.76
CA GLU A 1001 4.27 8.71 -17.25
C GLU A 1001 3.13 9.03 -18.25
N GLY A 1002 3.25 8.62 -19.52
CA GLY A 1002 2.29 8.84 -20.61
C GLY A 1002 1.10 7.88 -20.70
N ASP A 1003 0.88 7.03 -19.69
CA ASP A 1003 -0.28 6.11 -19.62
C ASP A 1003 -1.23 6.46 -18.44
N VAL A 1004 -0.98 7.57 -17.75
CA VAL A 1004 -1.75 8.00 -16.57
C VAL A 1004 -2.82 9.04 -16.94
N LEU A 1005 -2.53 9.92 -17.91
CA LEU A 1005 -3.53 10.75 -18.59
C LEU A 1005 -4.31 9.85 -19.57
N GLY A 1006 -5.62 9.69 -19.34
CA GLY A 1006 -6.37 8.55 -19.88
C GLY A 1006 -6.71 8.59 -21.38
N GLN A 1007 -6.84 7.39 -21.98
CA GLN A 1007 -7.39 7.14 -23.32
C GLN A 1007 -6.58 7.64 -24.53
N ALA A 1008 -5.32 8.04 -24.35
CA ALA A 1008 -4.36 8.00 -25.45
C ALA A 1008 -4.00 6.54 -25.78
N GLN A 1009 -4.11 6.11 -27.04
CA GLN A 1009 -3.63 4.78 -27.44
C GLN A 1009 -2.10 4.74 -27.47
N SER A 1010 -1.54 3.53 -27.30
CA SER A 1010 -0.09 3.27 -27.28
C SER A 1010 0.61 3.69 -28.57
N GLY A 1011 1.07 4.95 -28.64
CA GLY A 1011 1.77 5.48 -29.81
C GLY A 1011 2.05 6.99 -29.81
N VAL A 1012 1.29 7.81 -29.06
CA VAL A 1012 1.42 9.29 -29.07
C VAL A 1012 2.12 9.80 -27.78
N ARG A 1013 2.56 11.07 -27.78
CA ARG A 1013 3.50 11.65 -26.81
C ARG A 1013 2.90 11.90 -25.42
N THR A 1014 3.77 11.93 -24.41
CA THR A 1014 3.50 12.61 -23.14
C THR A 1014 3.32 14.12 -23.37
N SER A 1015 2.38 14.74 -22.65
CA SER A 1015 2.26 16.20 -22.56
C SER A 1015 3.43 16.81 -21.77
N LEU A 1016 3.83 16.16 -20.67
CA LEU A 1016 5.04 16.48 -19.91
C LEU A 1016 6.30 16.04 -20.67
N ARG A 1017 7.35 16.88 -20.63
CA ARG A 1017 8.60 16.72 -21.42
C ARG A 1017 9.87 16.88 -20.58
N MET A 1018 9.80 17.61 -19.46
CA MET A 1018 10.87 17.83 -18.47
C MET A 1018 10.43 17.53 -17.03
N LEU A 1019 9.15 17.75 -16.71
CA LEU A 1019 8.57 17.51 -15.39
C LEU A 1019 8.37 16.00 -15.14
N THR A 1020 8.85 15.52 -13.99
CA THR A 1020 8.69 14.14 -13.52
C THR A 1020 7.84 14.15 -12.25
N VAL A 1021 6.65 13.55 -12.30
CA VAL A 1021 5.58 13.75 -11.30
C VAL A 1021 5.95 13.22 -9.91
N ILE A 1022 6.89 12.28 -9.84
CA ILE A 1022 7.38 11.70 -8.58
C ILE A 1022 8.59 12.47 -8.02
N GLU A 1023 9.48 12.97 -8.86
CA GLU A 1023 10.69 13.68 -8.41
C GLU A 1023 10.41 15.16 -8.08
N ASP A 1024 9.41 15.78 -8.73
CA ASP A 1024 9.15 17.22 -8.70
C ASP A 1024 7.96 17.62 -7.79
N GLU A 1025 7.65 16.85 -6.74
CA GLU A 1025 6.51 17.12 -5.83
C GLU A 1025 6.47 18.58 -5.34
N GLU A 1026 7.61 19.09 -4.89
CA GLU A 1026 7.73 20.47 -4.36
C GLU A 1026 7.50 21.54 -5.45
N VAL A 1027 7.87 21.27 -6.70
CA VAL A 1027 7.64 22.17 -7.85
C VAL A 1027 6.16 22.18 -8.21
N ILE A 1028 5.53 21.02 -8.26
CA ILE A 1028 4.11 20.87 -8.58
C ILE A 1028 3.23 21.54 -7.53
N GLU A 1029 3.54 21.36 -6.24
CA GLU A 1029 2.79 22.02 -5.17
C GLU A 1029 2.98 23.54 -5.16
N ALA A 1030 4.22 24.02 -5.33
CA ALA A 1030 4.48 25.45 -5.43
C ALA A 1030 3.79 26.09 -6.66
N ALA A 1031 3.79 25.39 -7.80
CA ALA A 1031 3.09 25.79 -9.00
C ALA A 1031 1.57 25.80 -8.80
N ARG A 1032 1.00 24.81 -8.08
CA ARG A 1032 -0.43 24.75 -7.71
C ARG A 1032 -0.85 25.95 -6.86
N GLN A 1033 -0.04 26.31 -5.87
CA GLN A 1033 -0.29 27.48 -5.01
C GLN A 1033 -0.27 28.79 -5.82
N ALA A 1034 0.73 28.97 -6.69
CA ALA A 1034 0.82 30.14 -7.57
C ALA A 1034 -0.33 30.19 -8.61
N ALA A 1035 -0.69 29.05 -9.20
CA ALA A 1035 -1.79 28.94 -10.16
C ALA A 1035 -3.15 29.28 -9.54
N ASN A 1036 -3.43 28.77 -8.33
CA ASN A 1036 -4.64 29.11 -7.59
C ASN A 1036 -4.74 30.61 -7.29
N ALA A 1037 -3.65 31.27 -6.91
CA ALA A 1037 -3.64 32.71 -6.68
C ALA A 1037 -3.94 33.51 -7.96
N VAL A 1038 -3.28 33.16 -9.07
CA VAL A 1038 -3.50 33.82 -10.38
C VAL A 1038 -4.95 33.65 -10.86
N VAL A 1039 -5.48 32.42 -10.81
CA VAL A 1039 -6.85 32.13 -11.27
C VAL A 1039 -7.91 32.74 -10.34
N ALA A 1040 -7.63 32.91 -9.05
CA ALA A 1040 -8.54 33.61 -8.14
C ALA A 1040 -8.63 35.12 -8.41
N GLU A 1041 -7.55 35.75 -8.86
CA GLU A 1041 -7.54 37.19 -9.21
C GLU A 1041 -8.01 37.50 -10.65
N ASP A 1042 -7.85 36.55 -11.57
CA ASP A 1042 -8.17 36.69 -12.99
C ASP A 1042 -8.53 35.31 -13.62
N PRO A 1043 -9.75 34.79 -13.41
CA PRO A 1043 -10.16 33.46 -13.89
C PRO A 1043 -10.06 33.28 -15.41
N GLU A 1044 -10.14 34.35 -16.18
CA GLU A 1044 -10.04 34.33 -17.64
C GLU A 1044 -8.65 34.64 -18.17
N LEU A 1045 -7.72 35.10 -17.33
CA LEU A 1045 -6.37 35.54 -17.71
C LEU A 1045 -6.37 36.73 -18.69
N GLU A 1046 -7.24 37.73 -18.45
CA GLU A 1046 -7.27 38.97 -19.24
C GLU A 1046 -5.99 39.81 -19.09
N ARG A 1047 -5.33 39.71 -17.94
CA ARG A 1047 -4.08 40.43 -17.59
C ARG A 1047 -2.83 39.65 -17.99
N LEU A 1048 -2.96 38.38 -18.39
CA LEU A 1048 -1.87 37.47 -18.72
C LEU A 1048 -2.10 36.78 -20.09
N PRO A 1049 -2.16 37.55 -21.19
CA PRO A 1049 -2.46 37.02 -22.52
C PRO A 1049 -1.42 36.00 -23.02
N GLU A 1050 -0.16 36.10 -22.59
CA GLU A 1050 0.91 35.14 -22.91
C GLU A 1050 0.59 33.74 -22.37
N LEU A 1051 0.23 33.67 -21.08
CA LEU A 1051 -0.19 32.44 -20.40
C LEU A 1051 -1.49 31.89 -21.00
N ARG A 1052 -2.46 32.77 -21.33
CA ARG A 1052 -3.70 32.39 -22.02
C ARG A 1052 -3.41 31.75 -23.39
N THR A 1053 -2.46 32.27 -24.16
CA THR A 1053 -2.07 31.69 -25.45
C THR A 1053 -1.37 30.33 -25.29
N ALA A 1054 -0.48 30.19 -24.30
CA ALA A 1054 0.16 28.91 -24.01
C ALA A 1054 -0.85 27.82 -23.58
N LEU A 1055 -1.85 28.18 -22.77
CA LEU A 1055 -2.96 27.31 -22.40
C LEU A 1055 -3.85 26.93 -23.58
N ALA A 1056 -4.11 27.87 -24.50
CA ALA A 1056 -4.89 27.58 -25.70
C ALA A 1056 -4.21 26.54 -26.60
N ALA A 1057 -2.89 26.65 -26.80
CA ALA A 1057 -2.12 25.67 -27.56
C ALA A 1057 -2.20 24.26 -26.94
N LEU A 1058 -2.08 24.15 -25.62
CA LEU A 1058 -2.18 22.86 -24.90
C LEU A 1058 -3.61 22.27 -24.96
N LEU A 1059 -4.65 23.10 -24.85
CA LEU A 1059 -6.05 22.67 -24.90
C LEU A 1059 -6.54 22.36 -26.32
N ASP A 1060 -5.94 22.95 -27.36
CA ASP A 1060 -6.27 22.64 -28.74
C ASP A 1060 -5.54 21.36 -29.22
N GLU A 1061 -4.33 21.02 -28.71
CA GLU A 1061 -3.76 19.66 -28.86
C GLU A 1061 -4.72 18.59 -28.27
N GLU A 1062 -5.28 18.81 -27.07
CA GLU A 1062 -6.29 17.91 -26.48
C GLU A 1062 -7.61 17.84 -27.26
N ARG A 1063 -7.91 18.81 -28.13
CA ARG A 1063 -9.16 18.88 -28.92
C ARG A 1063 -9.06 18.28 -30.31
N GLU A 1064 -7.91 18.35 -30.98
CA GLU A 1064 -7.76 17.63 -32.26
C GLU A 1064 -7.89 16.11 -32.00
N ASP A 1065 -7.34 15.62 -30.89
CA ASP A 1065 -7.49 14.24 -30.40
C ASP A 1065 -8.95 13.84 -30.01
N TYR A 1066 -9.83 14.83 -29.82
CA TYR A 1066 -11.27 14.68 -29.56
C TYR A 1066 -12.12 14.73 -30.84
N LEU A 1067 -11.60 15.36 -31.91
CA LEU A 1067 -12.30 15.50 -33.20
C LEU A 1067 -12.01 14.34 -34.17
N ASP A 1068 -10.79 13.78 -34.15
CA ASP A 1068 -10.39 12.66 -35.01
C ASP A 1068 -11.02 11.29 -34.64
N LYS A 1069 -11.99 11.26 -33.71
CA LYS A 1069 -12.72 10.07 -33.23
C LYS A 1069 -14.25 10.15 -33.37
N GLY A 1070 -14.77 11.10 -34.15
CA GLY A 1070 -16.21 11.33 -34.41
C GLY A 1070 -16.88 10.36 -35.37
#